data_AF-A0A367MAU0-F1
#
_entry.id   AF-A0A367MAU0-F1
#
_cell.length_a   1.000
_cell.length_b   1.000
_cell.length_c   1.000
_cell.angle_alpha   90.00
_cell.angle_beta   90.00
_cell.angle_gamma   90.00
#
_symmetry.space_group_name_H-M   'P 1'
#
loop_
_entity.id
_entity.type
_entity.pdbx_description
1 polymer ?
#
loop_
_entity_poly.entity_id
_entity_poly.type
_entity_poly.pdbx_seq_one_letter_code
_entity_poly.pdbx_strand_id
1 'polypeptide(L)'
;AEAQAAFGRDELYVEQRVARARHIEVQVLGDGSGAVSHLWERDCSLQRRQQKLLEIAPSPDLPEATREALIDCALRMAGAVRYRGIGTFEFLVDDERPGRFYFMEANPRIQVEHTVTEEVTGVDLLHAQLRLAAGMELAALGLERPPAIGGCAVQLRINLETLAADGSARPAVGTIGAYEPPSGPGLRVDGYGYAGYRVSPSYDSLLAKLVVRGADYPAALRRAYRALCEFRLEGVASNLDLLRNLLLHPAVQANRVDTRFVESHLETLLAPIPASHPRLRAECPLAEDAAPARVEAPLGSLPLSAPSSGVLVALEVADGERVRAGQRVAILEAMKMEFEVKAPGGGIVRRLAASLGEPLEEGATLLFLEPTEDDDEQAPTEQALDLAHIRADLAEVLERQAALGDERRPQALARRRKTGQRTARENVLDLLDEGSFSEYGGFALAAQRRRRSAEELLELSPADGLVAGTGTVGAASFGVQAARCLVLAYDYTVFAGTQGVMNHKKTDRLLGLAEQWRLPLVLFAEGGGGRPGDTDFVGVAGLDCHTFVGMARLSGLVPLVGVVSGRCFAGNAALLGCCDVIIATRDATIGMAGPAMIEGGGLGRFAAEEVGPTGVQGPNGVIDVLVEDEAEAVAVARRYLGYFQGPLPDWSCADQRELRHLVPENRLRAYDIRQAIEVLADRGSVLELRRQFAPGLVTALLRIEGRAFGLIANNPGHLGGAIEAAAGDKAARFMQLCDAFDIPIVSLCDTPGFMVGPEAEKQATVRHVSRMFVSAASLTVPFFTVVLRKGYGLGAQAMAAGSFHSPLFTVAWPSGEFGAMGLEGAVRLGFAKELAAEEDPQRREALFRGMVDKAYRNGKALNMASYLEIDAVIDPAETRAWLLRGLAVAGEPAPRAGRKRPFVDTW
;
A
#
# COMPACT_ATOMS: atom_id res chain seq x y z
N ALA A 1 -19.33 16.44 6.37
CA ALA A 1 -19.54 17.77 6.98
C ALA A 1 -20.34 17.67 8.28
N GLU A 2 -21.56 17.13 8.27
CA GLU A 2 -22.39 16.99 9.49
C GLU A 2 -21.78 16.02 10.53
N ALA A 3 -21.26 14.87 10.09
CA ALA A 3 -20.62 13.91 10.99
C ALA A 3 -19.32 14.43 11.63
N GLN A 4 -18.49 15.15 10.87
CA GLN A 4 -17.33 15.86 11.40
C GLN A 4 -17.73 16.90 12.45
N ALA A 5 -18.83 17.64 12.21
CA ALA A 5 -19.32 18.67 13.12
C ALA A 5 -19.96 18.08 14.40
N ALA A 6 -20.65 16.94 14.31
CA ALA A 6 -21.35 16.33 15.44
C ALA A 6 -20.47 15.37 16.26
N PHE A 7 -19.53 14.66 15.61
CA PHE A 7 -18.79 13.54 16.22
C PHE A 7 -17.27 13.63 16.05
N GLY A 8 -16.75 14.68 15.40
CA GLY A 8 -15.31 14.89 15.21
C GLY A 8 -14.63 13.90 14.25
N ARG A 9 -15.41 13.05 13.58
CA ARG A 9 -14.94 12.06 12.59
C ARG A 9 -15.81 12.14 11.34
N ASP A 10 -15.20 12.41 10.19
CA ASP A 10 -15.85 12.52 8.89
C ASP A 10 -16.18 11.15 8.27
N GLU A 11 -15.61 10.07 8.82
CA GLU A 11 -15.89 8.67 8.47
C GLU A 11 -17.30 8.20 8.86
N LEU A 12 -17.98 8.90 9.79
CA LEU A 12 -19.34 8.56 10.19
C LEU A 12 -20.35 9.13 9.17
N TYR A 13 -21.43 8.41 8.91
CA TYR A 13 -22.53 8.89 8.07
C TYR A 13 -23.87 8.78 8.80
N VAL A 14 -24.82 9.64 8.42
CA VAL A 14 -26.18 9.69 8.99
C VAL A 14 -27.15 9.61 7.82
N GLU A 15 -28.08 8.65 7.88
CA GLU A 15 -29.07 8.43 6.83
C GLU A 15 -30.48 8.78 7.30
N GLN A 16 -31.33 9.17 6.34
CA GLN A 16 -32.75 9.35 6.59
C GLN A 16 -33.41 7.99 6.86
N ARG A 17 -34.05 7.85 8.03
CA ARG A 17 -34.85 6.66 8.34
C ARG A 17 -36.16 6.63 7.55
N VAL A 18 -36.35 5.60 6.72
CA VAL A 18 -37.64 5.29 6.07
C VAL A 18 -38.47 4.41 7.02
N ALA A 19 -39.60 4.92 7.52
CA ALA A 19 -40.34 4.27 8.61
C ALA A 19 -41.12 3.03 8.17
N ARG A 20 -41.78 3.08 7.01
CA ARG A 20 -42.56 1.98 6.41
C ARG A 20 -42.06 1.76 5.00
N ALA A 21 -41.10 0.85 4.86
CA ALA A 21 -40.43 0.57 3.60
C ALA A 21 -40.73 -0.86 3.13
N ARG A 22 -40.91 -1.02 1.82
CA ARG A 22 -40.72 -2.27 1.11
C ARG A 22 -39.25 -2.40 0.73
N HIS A 23 -38.68 -3.58 0.92
CA HIS A 23 -37.32 -3.89 0.50
C HIS A 23 -37.39 -4.56 -0.87
N ILE A 24 -37.04 -3.81 -1.92
CA ILE A 24 -37.06 -4.26 -3.31
C ILE A 24 -35.65 -4.36 -3.85
N GLU A 25 -35.37 -5.40 -4.61
CA GLU A 25 -34.05 -5.67 -5.17
C GLU A 25 -34.11 -5.86 -6.66
N VAL A 26 -33.10 -5.43 -7.40
CA VAL A 26 -32.97 -5.70 -8.83
C VAL A 26 -31.79 -6.64 -9.07
N GLN A 27 -32.03 -7.78 -9.73
CA GLN A 27 -30.96 -8.66 -10.20
C GLN A 27 -30.28 -8.05 -11.41
N VAL A 28 -28.98 -7.79 -11.33
CA VAL A 28 -28.19 -7.21 -12.42
C VAL A 28 -27.11 -8.18 -12.89
N LEU A 29 -26.80 -8.11 -14.19
CA LEU A 29 -25.70 -8.80 -14.85
C LEU A 29 -24.90 -7.80 -15.67
N GLY A 30 -23.59 -7.96 -15.72
CA GLY A 30 -22.72 -7.20 -16.61
C GLY A 30 -21.54 -8.02 -17.09
N ASP A 31 -21.04 -7.73 -18.30
CA ASP A 31 -19.88 -8.43 -18.88
C ASP A 31 -18.56 -7.66 -18.72
N GLY A 32 -18.59 -6.47 -18.13
CA GLY A 32 -17.42 -5.60 -17.92
C GLY A 32 -17.03 -4.74 -19.13
N SER A 33 -17.70 -4.89 -20.29
CA SER A 33 -17.52 -4.00 -21.45
C SER A 33 -18.21 -2.65 -21.27
N GLY A 34 -19.16 -2.58 -20.34
CA GLY A 34 -20.14 -1.49 -20.20
C GLY A 34 -21.56 -1.93 -20.53
N ALA A 35 -21.74 -3.09 -21.18
CA ALA A 35 -23.05 -3.72 -21.35
C ALA A 35 -23.55 -4.31 -20.03
N VAL A 36 -24.79 -3.98 -19.69
CA VAL A 36 -25.48 -4.45 -18.48
C VAL A 36 -26.92 -4.82 -18.81
N SER A 37 -27.46 -5.78 -18.07
CA SER A 37 -28.83 -6.26 -18.17
C SER A 37 -29.38 -6.60 -16.78
N HIS A 38 -30.67 -6.91 -16.69
CA HIS A 38 -31.32 -7.27 -15.44
C HIS A 38 -32.11 -8.58 -15.59
N LEU A 39 -32.47 -9.19 -14.45
CA LEU A 39 -33.39 -10.34 -14.38
C LEU A 39 -34.52 -10.02 -13.40
N TRP A 40 -35.14 -8.86 -13.62
CA TRP A 40 -36.27 -8.34 -12.85
C TRP A 40 -35.97 -8.12 -11.37
N GLU A 41 -37.02 -7.79 -10.62
CA GLU A 41 -36.95 -7.45 -9.22
C GLU A 41 -37.45 -8.55 -8.29
N ARG A 42 -37.03 -8.48 -7.02
CA ARG A 42 -37.49 -9.30 -5.92
C ARG A 42 -38.03 -8.44 -4.79
N ASP A 43 -38.93 -9.00 -4.01
CA ASP A 43 -39.43 -8.42 -2.78
C ASP A 43 -38.92 -9.21 -1.56
N CYS A 44 -38.15 -8.55 -0.73
CA CYS A 44 -37.49 -9.10 0.46
C CYS A 44 -38.00 -8.43 1.74
N SER A 45 -39.22 -7.85 1.70
CA SER A 45 -39.77 -7.07 2.81
C SER A 45 -40.05 -7.92 4.06
N LEU A 46 -40.32 -9.22 3.91
CA LEU A 46 -40.61 -10.11 5.03
C LEU A 46 -39.31 -10.60 5.70
N GLN A 47 -38.82 -9.75 6.61
CA GLN A 47 -37.58 -9.95 7.36
C GLN A 47 -37.81 -9.79 8.87
N ARG A 48 -36.89 -10.34 9.67
CA ARG A 48 -36.86 -10.26 11.13
C ARG A 48 -35.50 -9.77 11.61
N ARG A 49 -35.44 -8.62 12.28
CA ARG A 49 -34.19 -7.96 12.70
C ARG A 49 -33.16 -7.95 11.55
N GLN A 50 -33.62 -7.52 10.36
CA GLN A 50 -32.83 -7.47 9.12
C GLN A 50 -32.40 -8.84 8.54
N GLN A 51 -32.91 -9.97 9.05
CA GLN A 51 -32.75 -11.28 8.42
C GLN A 51 -33.97 -11.65 7.57
N LYS A 52 -33.78 -11.87 6.28
CA LYS A 52 -34.85 -12.21 5.33
C LYS A 52 -35.41 -13.61 5.64
N LEU A 53 -36.74 -13.76 5.62
CA LEU A 53 -37.42 -15.03 5.89
C LEU A 53 -38.21 -15.53 4.69
N LEU A 54 -38.85 -14.62 3.96
CA LEU A 54 -39.65 -14.91 2.78
C LEU A 54 -39.32 -13.90 1.68
N GLU A 55 -38.89 -14.41 0.52
CA GLU A 55 -38.60 -13.62 -0.67
C GLU A 55 -39.56 -13.96 -1.81
N ILE A 56 -39.91 -12.96 -2.63
CA ILE A 56 -40.91 -13.09 -3.70
C ILE A 56 -40.32 -12.57 -5.02
N ALA A 57 -40.56 -13.26 -6.12
CA ALA A 57 -40.28 -12.76 -7.47
C ALA A 57 -41.46 -13.04 -8.42
N PRO A 58 -41.87 -12.08 -9.27
CA PRO A 58 -41.63 -10.65 -9.13
C PRO A 58 -42.35 -10.07 -7.89
N SER A 59 -42.11 -8.80 -7.55
CA SER A 59 -42.89 -8.11 -6.51
C SER A 59 -44.36 -7.97 -6.94
N PRO A 60 -45.34 -8.49 -6.17
CA PRO A 60 -46.73 -8.63 -6.65
C PRO A 60 -47.48 -7.32 -6.94
N ASP A 61 -47.33 -6.31 -6.08
CA ASP A 61 -48.11 -5.05 -6.15
C ASP A 61 -47.25 -3.83 -6.45
N LEU A 62 -46.03 -4.03 -6.96
CA LEU A 62 -45.15 -2.93 -7.32
C LEU A 62 -45.68 -2.23 -8.58
N PRO A 63 -46.00 -0.92 -8.54
CA PRO A 63 -46.46 -0.21 -9.73
C PRO A 63 -45.44 -0.28 -10.87
N GLU A 64 -45.91 -0.49 -12.09
CA GLU A 64 -45.02 -0.69 -13.24
C GLU A 64 -44.05 0.48 -13.45
N ALA A 65 -44.52 1.72 -13.30
CA ALA A 65 -43.67 2.90 -13.39
C ALA A 65 -42.55 2.91 -12.34
N THR A 66 -42.82 2.41 -11.12
CA THR A 66 -41.80 2.28 -10.07
C THR A 66 -40.83 1.16 -10.40
N ARG A 67 -41.33 0.02 -10.88
CA ARG A 67 -40.52 -1.13 -11.33
C ARG A 67 -39.51 -0.71 -12.40
N GLU A 68 -39.98 -0.05 -13.45
CA GLU A 68 -39.14 0.47 -14.54
C GLU A 68 -38.09 1.46 -14.01
N ALA A 69 -38.47 2.38 -13.12
CA ALA A 69 -37.55 3.36 -12.55
C ALA A 69 -36.46 2.73 -11.67
N LEU A 70 -36.79 1.71 -10.88
CA LEU A 70 -35.83 0.96 -10.06
C LEU A 70 -34.82 0.22 -10.95
N ILE A 71 -35.31 -0.47 -11.98
CA ILE A 71 -34.47 -1.20 -12.94
C ILE A 71 -33.54 -0.25 -13.68
N ASP A 72 -34.06 0.85 -14.22
CA ASP A 72 -33.26 1.86 -14.92
C ASP A 72 -32.17 2.46 -13.99
N CYS A 73 -32.52 2.73 -12.73
CA CYS A 73 -31.55 3.22 -11.75
C CYS A 73 -30.43 2.20 -11.50
N ALA A 74 -30.78 0.92 -11.30
CA ALA A 74 -29.81 -0.16 -11.11
C ALA A 74 -28.88 -0.32 -12.33
N LEU A 75 -29.43 -0.31 -13.54
CA LEU A 75 -28.65 -0.44 -14.77
C LEU A 75 -27.73 0.77 -15.00
N ARG A 76 -28.19 1.99 -14.71
CA ARG A 76 -27.34 3.19 -14.80
C ARG A 76 -26.15 3.12 -13.83
N MET A 77 -26.38 2.70 -12.59
CA MET A 77 -25.31 2.52 -11.61
C MET A 77 -24.32 1.43 -12.05
N ALA A 78 -24.82 0.28 -12.49
CA ALA A 78 -23.98 -0.82 -12.95
C ALA A 78 -23.16 -0.48 -14.21
N GLY A 79 -23.76 0.22 -15.18
CA GLY A 79 -23.09 0.66 -16.38
C GLY A 79 -21.95 1.66 -16.09
N ALA A 80 -22.18 2.61 -15.19
CA ALA A 80 -21.18 3.63 -14.81
C ALA A 80 -19.89 3.02 -14.24
N VAL A 81 -20.00 1.87 -13.54
CA VAL A 81 -18.85 1.16 -12.97
C VAL A 81 -18.32 0.03 -13.86
N ARG A 82 -18.87 -0.15 -15.07
CA ARG A 82 -18.59 -1.30 -15.96
C ARG A 82 -18.67 -2.62 -15.21
N TYR A 83 -19.82 -2.84 -14.56
CA TYR A 83 -20.05 -3.99 -13.71
C TYR A 83 -19.79 -5.31 -14.45
N ARG A 84 -19.14 -6.28 -13.77
CA ARG A 84 -18.80 -7.60 -14.32
C ARG A 84 -19.24 -8.72 -13.38
N GLY A 85 -19.98 -9.68 -13.92
CA GLY A 85 -20.59 -10.78 -13.18
C GLY A 85 -22.07 -10.49 -12.86
N ILE A 86 -22.56 -11.09 -11.78
CA ILE A 86 -23.93 -10.86 -11.28
C ILE A 86 -23.88 -10.06 -9.98
N GLY A 87 -24.93 -9.31 -9.70
CA GLY A 87 -25.06 -8.54 -8.46
C GLY A 87 -26.50 -8.16 -8.19
N THR A 88 -26.77 -7.75 -6.96
CA THR A 88 -28.07 -7.24 -6.57
C THR A 88 -27.97 -5.79 -6.17
N PHE A 89 -28.86 -4.96 -6.70
CA PHE A 89 -29.01 -3.55 -6.30
C PHE A 89 -30.28 -3.43 -5.46
N GLU A 90 -30.12 -3.01 -4.21
CA GLU A 90 -31.17 -2.99 -3.20
C GLU A 90 -31.73 -1.59 -3.02
N PHE A 91 -33.05 -1.51 -2.85
CA PHE A 91 -33.80 -0.28 -2.73
C PHE A 91 -34.84 -0.38 -1.61
N LEU A 92 -35.09 0.76 -0.97
CA LEU A 92 -36.21 0.95 -0.06
C LEU A 92 -37.30 1.75 -0.77
N VAL A 93 -38.47 1.15 -1.00
CA VAL A 93 -39.65 1.83 -1.56
C VAL A 93 -40.56 2.25 -0.41
N ASP A 94 -40.96 3.52 -0.38
CA ASP A 94 -41.89 4.06 0.62
C ASP A 94 -43.29 3.46 0.39
N ASP A 95 -43.79 2.63 1.32
CA ASP A 95 -45.08 1.93 1.21
C ASP A 95 -46.26 2.90 1.09
N GLU A 96 -46.15 4.10 1.70
CA GLU A 96 -47.19 5.12 1.64
C GLU A 96 -47.13 5.95 0.35
N ARG A 97 -45.97 5.98 -0.30
CA ARG A 97 -45.73 6.70 -1.56
C ARG A 97 -44.89 5.83 -2.49
N PRO A 98 -45.50 4.83 -3.16
CA PRO A 98 -44.78 3.85 -3.98
C PRO A 98 -43.95 4.44 -5.14
N GLY A 99 -44.18 5.70 -5.52
CA GLY A 99 -43.34 6.42 -6.49
C GLY A 99 -42.04 6.99 -5.91
N ARG A 100 -41.82 6.87 -4.59
CA ARG A 100 -40.62 7.36 -3.89
C ARG A 100 -39.82 6.16 -3.38
N PHE A 101 -38.60 6.03 -3.87
CA PHE A 101 -37.67 5.00 -3.46
C PHE A 101 -36.27 5.56 -3.24
N TYR A 102 -35.44 4.81 -2.52
CA TYR A 102 -34.08 5.16 -2.18
C TYR A 102 -33.17 3.97 -2.45
N PHE A 103 -32.00 4.23 -3.03
CA PHE A 103 -30.94 3.23 -3.10
C PHE A 103 -30.41 2.95 -1.70
N MET A 104 -30.20 1.66 -1.38
CA MET A 104 -29.66 1.23 -0.10
C MET A 104 -28.24 0.73 -0.26
N GLU A 105 -28.03 -0.32 -1.06
CA GLU A 105 -26.71 -0.86 -1.33
C GLU A 105 -26.66 -1.67 -2.63
N ALA A 106 -25.45 -2.03 -3.06
CA ALA A 106 -25.23 -2.99 -4.14
C ALA A 106 -24.38 -4.15 -3.60
N ASN A 107 -24.90 -5.36 -3.69
CA ASN A 107 -24.23 -6.59 -3.25
C ASN A 107 -23.51 -7.26 -4.43
N PRO A 108 -22.17 -7.21 -4.51
CA PRO A 108 -21.44 -7.69 -5.68
C PRO A 108 -21.17 -9.21 -5.64
N ARG A 109 -22.23 -9.97 -5.37
CA ARG A 109 -22.18 -11.42 -5.13
C ARG A 109 -23.52 -12.06 -5.49
N ILE A 110 -23.52 -13.38 -5.64
CA ILE A 110 -24.77 -14.15 -5.64
C ILE A 110 -25.44 -14.02 -4.26
N GLN A 111 -26.75 -13.82 -4.26
CA GLN A 111 -27.55 -13.78 -3.03
C GLN A 111 -28.26 -15.11 -2.79
N VAL A 112 -28.66 -15.38 -1.55
CA VAL A 112 -29.25 -16.66 -1.14
C VAL A 112 -30.56 -16.92 -1.90
N GLU A 113 -31.33 -15.85 -2.08
CA GLU A 113 -32.62 -15.69 -2.75
C GLU A 113 -32.54 -15.53 -4.27
N HIS A 114 -31.38 -15.74 -4.89
CA HIS A 114 -31.28 -15.77 -6.36
C HIS A 114 -32.24 -16.78 -7.01
N THR A 115 -32.59 -17.83 -6.28
CA THR A 115 -33.44 -18.95 -6.72
C THR A 115 -34.83 -18.52 -7.18
N VAL A 116 -35.46 -17.50 -6.54
CA VAL A 116 -36.78 -17.01 -7.00
C VAL A 116 -36.68 -16.35 -8.36
N THR A 117 -35.56 -15.67 -8.65
CA THR A 117 -35.28 -15.10 -9.97
C THR A 117 -35.06 -16.21 -11.01
N GLU A 118 -34.32 -17.27 -10.66
CA GLU A 118 -34.13 -18.42 -11.56
C GLU A 118 -35.47 -19.08 -11.90
N GLU A 119 -36.35 -19.29 -10.91
CA GLU A 119 -37.64 -19.96 -11.13
C GLU A 119 -38.59 -19.18 -12.06
N VAL A 120 -38.56 -17.85 -12.01
CA VAL A 120 -39.45 -17.03 -12.86
C VAL A 120 -38.83 -16.68 -14.21
N THR A 121 -37.51 -16.71 -14.36
CA THR A 121 -36.83 -16.37 -15.63
C THR A 121 -36.32 -17.59 -16.41
N GLY A 122 -36.11 -18.72 -15.73
CA GLY A 122 -35.46 -19.91 -16.28
C GLY A 122 -33.95 -19.76 -16.47
N VAL A 123 -33.34 -18.68 -15.98
CA VAL A 123 -31.89 -18.44 -16.09
C VAL A 123 -31.17 -19.07 -14.91
N ASP A 124 -30.18 -19.91 -15.20
CA ASP A 124 -29.21 -20.39 -14.21
C ASP A 124 -28.18 -19.29 -13.95
N LEU A 125 -28.30 -18.63 -12.80
CA LEU A 125 -27.51 -17.47 -12.41
C LEU A 125 -26.06 -17.84 -12.10
N LEU A 126 -25.83 -19.03 -11.52
CA LEU A 126 -24.48 -19.51 -11.23
C LEU A 126 -23.72 -19.79 -12.52
N HIS A 127 -24.37 -20.42 -13.49
CA HIS A 127 -23.78 -20.67 -14.80
C HIS A 127 -23.52 -19.37 -15.57
N ALA A 128 -24.47 -18.43 -15.56
CA ALA A 128 -24.27 -17.11 -16.14
C ALA A 128 -23.06 -16.39 -15.51
N GLN A 129 -22.95 -16.40 -14.18
CA GLN A 129 -21.83 -15.81 -13.47
C GLN A 129 -20.48 -16.43 -13.88
N LEU A 130 -20.40 -17.77 -13.96
CA LEU A 130 -19.17 -18.46 -14.38
C LEU A 130 -18.76 -18.09 -15.81
N ARG A 131 -19.72 -17.97 -16.73
CA ARG A 131 -19.44 -17.60 -18.14
C ARG A 131 -19.03 -16.12 -18.28
N LEU A 132 -19.68 -15.21 -17.56
CA LEU A 132 -19.28 -13.79 -17.50
C LEU A 132 -17.88 -13.64 -16.89
N ALA A 133 -17.57 -14.42 -15.85
CA ALA A 133 -16.23 -14.48 -15.27
C ALA A 133 -15.19 -15.02 -16.26
N ALA A 134 -15.57 -15.96 -17.13
CA ALA A 134 -14.74 -16.45 -18.22
C ALA A 134 -14.59 -15.46 -19.40
N GLY A 135 -15.24 -14.29 -19.34
CA GLY A 135 -15.13 -13.23 -20.35
C GLY A 135 -16.15 -13.32 -21.49
N MET A 136 -17.20 -14.14 -21.33
CA MET A 136 -18.29 -14.21 -22.29
C MET A 136 -19.17 -12.96 -22.19
N GLU A 137 -19.57 -12.40 -23.34
CA GLU A 137 -20.44 -11.21 -23.40
C GLU A 137 -21.92 -11.57 -23.17
N LEU A 138 -22.73 -10.58 -22.75
CA LEU A 138 -24.17 -10.78 -22.54
C LEU A 138 -24.91 -11.24 -23.82
N ALA A 139 -24.48 -10.75 -24.98
CA ALA A 139 -25.00 -11.15 -26.29
C ALA A 139 -24.83 -12.65 -26.55
N ALA A 140 -23.65 -13.19 -26.24
CA ALA A 140 -23.35 -14.61 -26.40
C ALA A 140 -24.14 -15.51 -25.43
N LEU A 141 -24.57 -14.95 -24.29
CA LEU A 141 -25.44 -15.63 -23.34
C LEU A 141 -26.94 -15.50 -23.70
N GLY A 142 -27.29 -14.65 -24.68
CA GLY A 142 -28.69 -14.32 -24.99
C GLY A 142 -29.37 -13.51 -23.88
N LEU A 143 -28.61 -12.74 -23.10
CA LEU A 143 -29.08 -12.02 -21.91
C LEU A 143 -28.98 -10.49 -22.05
N GLU A 144 -28.80 -9.94 -23.25
CA GLU A 144 -28.89 -8.49 -23.50
C GLU A 144 -30.28 -7.91 -23.18
N ARG A 145 -31.31 -8.75 -23.22
CA ARG A 145 -32.67 -8.41 -22.78
C ARG A 145 -33.11 -9.40 -21.70
N PRO A 146 -33.85 -8.94 -20.68
CA PRO A 146 -34.40 -9.83 -19.67
C PRO A 146 -35.37 -10.84 -20.32
N PRO A 147 -35.32 -12.13 -19.96
CA PRO A 147 -36.36 -13.09 -20.31
C PRO A 147 -37.72 -12.69 -19.72
N ALA A 148 -38.81 -13.08 -20.36
CA ALA A 148 -40.15 -12.82 -19.80
C ALA A 148 -40.36 -13.58 -18.48
N ILE A 149 -41.04 -12.94 -17.52
CA ILE A 149 -41.41 -13.55 -16.24
C ILE A 149 -42.47 -14.62 -16.47
N GLY A 150 -42.24 -15.82 -15.95
CA GLY A 150 -43.19 -16.92 -15.94
C GLY A 150 -43.80 -17.18 -14.56
N GLY A 151 -44.93 -16.55 -14.24
CA GLY A 151 -45.66 -16.75 -12.99
C GLY A 151 -45.02 -16.02 -11.80
N CYS A 152 -45.16 -16.57 -10.59
CA CYS A 152 -44.59 -16.03 -9.37
C CYS A 152 -43.85 -17.13 -8.59
N ALA A 153 -42.69 -16.81 -8.01
CA ALA A 153 -41.96 -17.68 -7.12
C ALA A 153 -41.87 -17.06 -5.73
N VAL A 154 -41.96 -17.90 -4.70
CA VAL A 154 -41.70 -17.55 -3.30
C VAL A 154 -40.61 -18.46 -2.75
N GLN A 155 -39.66 -17.91 -2.02
CA GLN A 155 -38.67 -18.66 -1.24
C GLN A 155 -38.96 -18.49 0.24
N LEU A 156 -38.81 -19.58 0.99
CA LEU A 156 -38.90 -19.64 2.44
C LEU A 156 -37.59 -20.15 3.02
N ARG A 157 -37.00 -19.41 3.96
CA ARG A 157 -35.78 -19.80 4.67
C ARG A 157 -36.09 -20.69 5.86
N ILE A 158 -35.79 -21.98 5.74
CA ILE A 158 -35.97 -22.95 6.82
C ILE A 158 -34.73 -22.90 7.71
N ASN A 159 -34.89 -22.35 8.90
CA ASN A 159 -33.81 -22.14 9.86
C ASN A 159 -33.95 -23.10 11.05
N LEU A 160 -32.83 -23.61 11.53
CA LEU A 160 -32.68 -24.37 12.77
C LEU A 160 -32.59 -23.43 13.95
N GLU A 161 -33.69 -22.74 14.24
CA GLU A 161 -33.80 -21.79 15.33
C GLU A 161 -35.19 -21.82 15.95
N THR A 162 -35.28 -21.41 17.21
CA THR A 162 -36.56 -21.05 17.87
C THR A 162 -36.59 -19.55 18.13
N LEU A 163 -37.77 -18.96 18.07
CA LEU A 163 -37.96 -17.54 18.34
C LEU A 163 -38.53 -17.35 19.74
N ALA A 164 -37.89 -16.46 20.51
CA ALA A 164 -38.46 -15.96 21.75
C ALA A 164 -39.44 -14.81 21.49
N ALA A 165 -40.29 -14.53 22.48
CA ALA A 165 -41.33 -13.49 22.39
C ALA A 165 -40.79 -12.08 22.15
N ASP A 166 -39.50 -11.83 22.44
CA ASP A 166 -38.80 -10.56 22.21
C ASP A 166 -38.22 -10.42 20.79
N GLY A 167 -38.38 -11.44 19.93
CA GLY A 167 -37.86 -11.48 18.57
C GLY A 167 -36.40 -11.88 18.44
N SER A 168 -35.75 -12.31 19.54
CA SER A 168 -34.46 -12.99 19.46
C SER A 168 -34.65 -14.43 18.96
N ALA A 169 -33.70 -14.88 18.12
CA ALA A 169 -33.67 -16.27 17.68
C ALA A 169 -32.56 -17.03 18.40
N ARG A 170 -32.90 -18.23 18.84
CA ARG A 170 -32.01 -19.15 19.55
C ARG A 170 -31.67 -20.30 18.58
N PRO A 171 -30.41 -20.46 18.17
CA PRO A 171 -30.04 -21.56 17.29
C PRO A 171 -30.32 -22.89 17.97
N ALA A 172 -30.91 -23.82 17.23
CA ALA A 172 -31.19 -25.16 17.72
C ALA A 172 -29.89 -25.98 17.78
N VAL A 173 -29.79 -26.83 18.79
CA VAL A 173 -28.74 -27.84 18.93
C VAL A 173 -29.40 -29.22 18.94
N GLY A 174 -28.68 -30.24 18.48
CA GLY A 174 -29.19 -31.61 18.45
C GLY A 174 -28.84 -32.35 17.16
N THR A 175 -29.51 -33.48 16.93
CA THR A 175 -29.32 -34.31 15.74
C THR A 175 -30.63 -34.37 14.97
N ILE A 176 -30.58 -34.15 13.66
CA ILE A 176 -31.76 -34.26 12.80
C ILE A 176 -32.20 -35.73 12.76
N GLY A 177 -33.32 -36.06 13.40
CA GLY A 177 -33.87 -37.42 13.46
C GLY A 177 -34.56 -37.84 12.16
N ALA A 178 -35.27 -36.90 11.51
CA ALA A 178 -35.87 -37.11 10.19
C ALA A 178 -35.75 -35.83 9.35
N TYR A 179 -35.47 -35.99 8.07
CA TYR A 179 -35.39 -34.90 7.08
C TYR A 179 -36.02 -35.36 5.76
N GLU A 180 -37.27 -34.96 5.52
CA GLU A 180 -38.01 -35.27 4.29
C GLU A 180 -38.56 -33.94 3.72
N PRO A 181 -37.78 -33.26 2.86
CA PRO A 181 -38.23 -32.03 2.22
C PRO A 181 -39.34 -32.33 1.19
N PRO A 182 -40.27 -31.38 0.94
CA PRO A 182 -41.33 -31.54 -0.03
C PRO A 182 -40.77 -31.64 -1.45
N SER A 183 -41.46 -32.36 -2.33
CA SER A 183 -41.06 -32.56 -3.72
C SER A 183 -42.26 -32.52 -4.67
N GLY A 184 -42.00 -32.31 -5.95
CA GLY A 184 -43.05 -32.25 -6.98
C GLY A 184 -42.83 -31.13 -7.99
N PRO A 185 -43.65 -31.04 -9.04
CA PRO A 185 -43.53 -29.99 -10.04
C PRO A 185 -43.64 -28.63 -9.37
N GLY A 186 -42.80 -27.66 -9.75
CA GLY A 186 -42.81 -26.29 -9.21
C GLY A 186 -42.41 -26.16 -7.74
N LEU A 187 -41.83 -27.20 -7.14
CA LEU A 187 -41.17 -27.18 -5.83
C LEU A 187 -39.69 -27.47 -6.03
N ARG A 188 -38.83 -26.61 -5.47
CA ARG A 188 -37.38 -26.76 -5.45
C ARG A 188 -36.91 -26.58 -4.01
N VAL A 189 -36.00 -27.44 -3.56
CA VAL A 189 -35.41 -27.34 -2.22
C VAL A 189 -33.89 -27.36 -2.35
N ASP A 190 -33.28 -26.25 -1.95
CA ASP A 190 -31.82 -26.10 -1.90
C ASP A 190 -31.40 -26.10 -0.43
N GLY A 191 -30.77 -27.16 0.05
CA GLY A 191 -30.34 -27.28 1.45
C GLY A 191 -29.30 -28.38 1.65
N TYR A 192 -28.72 -28.44 2.85
CA TYR A 192 -27.68 -29.43 3.17
C TYR A 192 -28.14 -30.50 4.18
N GLY A 193 -29.38 -30.42 4.67
CA GLY A 193 -29.91 -31.32 5.70
C GLY A 193 -30.01 -32.79 5.26
N TYR A 194 -29.77 -33.69 6.21
CA TYR A 194 -30.04 -35.13 6.09
C TYR A 194 -30.23 -35.75 7.48
N ALA A 195 -30.94 -36.88 7.57
CA ALA A 195 -31.14 -37.58 8.83
C ALA A 195 -29.79 -38.06 9.42
N GLY A 196 -29.58 -37.86 10.71
CA GLY A 196 -28.32 -38.10 11.42
C GLY A 196 -27.35 -36.92 11.42
N TYR A 197 -27.67 -35.80 10.75
CA TYR A 197 -26.83 -34.60 10.78
C TYR A 197 -26.83 -33.96 12.17
N ARG A 198 -25.63 -33.77 12.75
CA ARG A 198 -25.44 -33.08 14.03
C ARG A 198 -25.35 -31.58 13.80
N VAL A 199 -26.32 -30.85 14.35
CA VAL A 199 -26.41 -29.40 14.21
C VAL A 199 -25.37 -28.74 15.11
N SER A 200 -24.52 -27.92 14.50
CA SER A 200 -23.53 -27.12 15.22
C SER A 200 -24.01 -25.67 15.31
N PRO A 201 -24.01 -25.06 16.50
CA PRO A 201 -24.34 -23.65 16.66
C PRO A 201 -23.21 -22.72 16.16
N SER A 202 -22.10 -23.28 15.63
CA SER A 202 -20.97 -22.50 15.09
C SER A 202 -21.20 -21.94 13.69
N TYR A 203 -22.26 -22.37 12.99
CA TYR A 203 -22.56 -22.00 11.61
C TYR A 203 -23.95 -21.34 11.51
N ASP A 204 -24.26 -20.75 10.35
CA ASP A 204 -25.57 -20.14 10.08
C ASP A 204 -26.72 -21.15 10.29
N SER A 205 -27.84 -20.69 10.84
CA SER A 205 -29.00 -21.53 11.14
C SER A 205 -29.77 -21.98 9.89
N LEU A 206 -29.57 -21.37 8.72
CA LEU A 206 -30.27 -21.71 7.48
C LEU A 206 -29.96 -23.14 7.03
N LEU A 207 -30.94 -24.04 7.18
CA LEU A 207 -30.81 -25.45 6.76
C LEU A 207 -31.15 -25.66 5.29
N ALA A 208 -32.26 -25.06 4.86
CA ALA A 208 -32.83 -25.27 3.54
C ALA A 208 -33.61 -24.06 3.06
N LYS A 209 -33.69 -23.91 1.75
CA LYS A 209 -34.50 -22.91 1.06
C LYS A 209 -35.60 -23.65 0.32
N LEU A 210 -36.84 -23.46 0.75
CA LEU A 210 -38.01 -24.00 0.04
C LEU A 210 -38.46 -22.97 -0.98
N VAL A 211 -38.27 -23.26 -2.27
CA VAL A 211 -38.62 -22.39 -3.39
C VAL A 211 -39.83 -22.96 -4.10
N VAL A 212 -40.88 -22.15 -4.26
CA VAL A 212 -42.17 -22.58 -4.77
C VAL A 212 -42.66 -21.65 -5.86
N ARG A 213 -42.91 -22.21 -7.03
CA ARG A 213 -43.45 -21.48 -8.18
C ARG A 213 -44.96 -21.67 -8.30
N GLY A 214 -45.70 -20.62 -8.58
CA GLY A 214 -47.14 -20.60 -8.85
C GLY A 214 -47.45 -19.83 -10.14
N ALA A 215 -48.69 -19.95 -10.63
CA ALA A 215 -49.16 -19.15 -11.75
C ALA A 215 -49.26 -17.65 -11.40
N ASP A 216 -49.58 -17.36 -10.14
CA ASP A 216 -49.68 -16.03 -9.55
C ASP A 216 -49.26 -16.09 -8.07
N TYR A 217 -49.18 -14.93 -7.41
CA TYR A 217 -48.79 -14.82 -6.00
C TYR A 217 -49.70 -15.64 -5.06
N PRO A 218 -51.04 -15.56 -5.14
CA PRO A 218 -51.92 -16.41 -4.32
C PRO A 218 -51.70 -17.91 -4.53
N ALA A 219 -51.46 -18.37 -5.76
CA ALA A 219 -51.17 -19.78 -6.04
C ALA A 219 -49.82 -20.19 -5.48
N ALA A 220 -48.80 -19.33 -5.57
CA ALA A 220 -47.48 -19.59 -4.98
C ALA A 220 -47.58 -19.75 -3.45
N LEU A 221 -48.30 -18.85 -2.75
CA LEU A 221 -48.50 -18.95 -1.30
C LEU A 221 -49.27 -20.21 -0.89
N ARG A 222 -50.36 -20.57 -1.59
CA ARG A 222 -51.12 -21.80 -1.28
C ARG A 222 -50.27 -23.06 -1.44
N ARG A 223 -49.46 -23.11 -2.49
CA ARG A 223 -48.52 -24.22 -2.74
C ARG A 223 -47.41 -24.24 -1.70
N ALA A 224 -46.88 -23.10 -1.33
CA ALA A 224 -45.83 -22.97 -0.32
C ALA A 224 -46.31 -23.43 1.06
N TYR A 225 -47.53 -23.04 1.44
CA TYR A 225 -48.16 -23.51 2.68
C TYR A 225 -48.33 -25.03 2.68
N ARG A 226 -48.85 -25.60 1.58
CA ARG A 226 -48.96 -27.05 1.43
C ARG A 226 -47.59 -27.74 1.53
N ALA A 227 -46.57 -27.22 0.85
CA ALA A 227 -45.22 -27.78 0.87
C ALA A 227 -44.60 -27.74 2.28
N LEU A 228 -44.83 -26.66 3.06
CA LEU A 228 -44.43 -26.61 4.47
C LEU A 228 -45.16 -27.65 5.34
N CYS A 229 -46.42 -27.98 5.04
CA CYS A 229 -47.19 -29.02 5.72
C CYS A 229 -46.71 -30.44 5.37
N GLU A 230 -46.08 -30.61 4.20
CA GLU A 230 -45.44 -31.86 3.75
C GLU A 230 -44.00 -31.98 4.32
N PHE A 231 -43.30 -30.87 4.59
CA PHE A 231 -41.93 -30.87 5.11
C PHE A 231 -41.82 -31.55 6.49
N ARG A 232 -41.12 -32.69 6.56
CA ARG A 232 -40.78 -33.38 7.81
C ARG A 232 -39.37 -33.02 8.26
N LEU A 233 -39.27 -32.38 9.41
CA LEU A 233 -38.03 -32.10 10.12
C LEU A 233 -38.25 -32.44 11.60
N GLU A 234 -37.53 -33.42 12.12
CA GLU A 234 -37.66 -33.93 13.48
C GLU A 234 -36.28 -34.03 14.16
N GLY A 235 -36.24 -34.05 15.48
CA GLY A 235 -35.00 -34.15 16.29
C GLY A 235 -34.30 -32.82 16.59
N VAL A 236 -34.67 -31.73 15.91
CA VAL A 236 -34.17 -30.37 16.19
C VAL A 236 -35.28 -29.34 16.00
N ALA A 237 -35.24 -28.27 16.78
CA ALA A 237 -36.20 -27.19 16.65
C ALA A 237 -35.94 -26.34 15.39
N SER A 238 -36.99 -25.78 14.81
CA SER A 238 -36.93 -24.99 13.58
C SER A 238 -38.01 -23.93 13.50
N ASN A 239 -37.87 -23.00 12.56
CA ASN A 239 -38.85 -21.94 12.29
C ASN A 239 -40.04 -22.37 11.42
N LEU A 240 -40.27 -23.68 11.20
CA LEU A 240 -41.32 -24.16 10.28
C LEU A 240 -42.73 -23.66 10.65
N ASP A 241 -43.09 -23.67 11.93
CA ASP A 241 -44.42 -23.21 12.36
C ASP A 241 -44.58 -21.70 12.20
N LEU A 242 -43.52 -20.92 12.46
CA LEU A 242 -43.53 -19.49 12.17
C LEU A 242 -43.84 -19.23 10.68
N LEU A 243 -43.18 -19.95 9.77
CA LEU A 243 -43.38 -19.78 8.34
C LEU A 243 -44.80 -20.19 7.91
N ARG A 244 -45.36 -21.25 8.49
CA ARG A 244 -46.75 -21.66 8.23
C ARG A 244 -47.74 -20.60 8.71
N ASN A 245 -47.53 -20.04 9.90
CA ASN A 245 -48.33 -18.96 10.46
C ASN A 245 -48.22 -17.69 9.60
N LEU A 246 -47.01 -17.36 9.13
CA LEU A 246 -46.76 -16.21 8.26
C LEU A 246 -47.54 -16.31 6.95
N LEU A 247 -47.55 -17.47 6.29
CA LEU A 247 -48.29 -17.68 5.04
C LEU A 247 -49.82 -17.65 5.20
N LEU A 248 -50.33 -17.96 6.40
CA LEU A 248 -51.77 -17.86 6.70
C LEU A 248 -52.20 -16.46 7.11
N HIS A 249 -51.26 -15.56 7.43
CA HIS A 249 -51.61 -14.23 7.88
C HIS A 249 -52.31 -13.43 6.76
N PRO A 250 -53.51 -12.85 6.98
CA PRO A 250 -54.28 -12.18 5.93
C PRO A 250 -53.53 -11.03 5.25
N ALA A 251 -52.69 -10.31 5.99
CA ALA A 251 -51.86 -9.23 5.44
C ALA A 251 -50.78 -9.75 4.47
N VAL A 252 -50.20 -10.91 4.73
CA VAL A 252 -49.24 -11.57 3.81
C VAL A 252 -49.97 -12.06 2.57
N GLN A 253 -51.14 -12.69 2.72
CA GLN A 253 -51.94 -13.14 1.58
C GLN A 253 -52.38 -11.99 0.65
N ALA A 254 -52.62 -10.81 1.23
CA ALA A 254 -52.94 -9.58 0.51
C ALA A 254 -51.70 -8.74 0.16
N ASN A 255 -50.48 -9.24 0.42
CA ASN A 255 -49.19 -8.56 0.22
C ASN A 255 -49.10 -7.14 0.82
N ARG A 256 -49.88 -6.86 1.87
CA ARG A 256 -49.85 -5.61 2.66
C ARG A 256 -48.85 -5.74 3.81
N VAL A 257 -47.56 -5.75 3.45
CA VAL A 257 -46.45 -5.97 4.38
C VAL A 257 -45.39 -4.87 4.23
N ASP A 258 -44.58 -4.67 5.25
CA ASP A 258 -43.40 -3.80 5.22
C ASP A 258 -42.24 -4.46 5.98
N THR A 259 -41.07 -3.85 5.94
CA THR A 259 -39.83 -4.35 6.59
C THR A 259 -39.92 -4.58 8.10
N ARG A 260 -40.98 -4.12 8.77
CA ARG A 260 -41.25 -4.30 10.21
C ARG A 260 -42.43 -5.22 10.48
N PHE A 261 -43.03 -5.79 9.44
CA PHE A 261 -44.25 -6.58 9.53
C PHE A 261 -44.10 -7.78 10.47
N VAL A 262 -43.03 -8.57 10.31
CA VAL A 262 -42.80 -9.77 11.13
C VAL A 262 -42.59 -9.39 12.60
N GLU A 263 -41.84 -8.33 12.88
CA GLU A 263 -41.57 -7.84 14.23
C GLU A 263 -42.83 -7.33 14.93
N SER A 264 -43.67 -6.59 14.20
CA SER A 264 -44.93 -6.03 14.73
C SER A 264 -46.02 -7.08 14.96
N HIS A 265 -45.92 -8.26 14.34
CA HIS A 265 -46.92 -9.33 14.44
C HIS A 265 -46.36 -10.59 15.12
N LEU A 266 -45.18 -10.51 15.74
CA LEU A 266 -44.46 -11.68 16.26
C LEU A 266 -45.28 -12.48 17.29
N GLU A 267 -45.98 -11.79 18.20
CA GLU A 267 -46.83 -12.44 19.21
C GLU A 267 -47.92 -13.31 18.55
N THR A 268 -48.54 -12.82 17.48
CA THR A 268 -49.56 -13.58 16.72
C THR A 268 -48.92 -14.71 15.91
N LEU A 269 -47.72 -14.49 15.35
CA LEU A 269 -47.00 -15.48 14.54
C LEU A 269 -46.38 -16.61 15.37
N LEU A 270 -46.12 -16.40 16.67
CA LEU A 270 -45.62 -17.42 17.60
C LEU A 270 -46.76 -18.10 18.40
N ALA A 271 -47.98 -17.54 18.38
CA ALA A 271 -49.10 -18.14 19.08
C ALA A 271 -49.45 -19.52 18.51
N PRO A 272 -49.74 -20.53 19.36
CA PRO A 272 -50.23 -21.82 18.90
C PRO A 272 -51.59 -21.64 18.21
N ILE A 273 -51.70 -22.02 16.93
CA ILE A 273 -53.00 -21.98 16.23
C ILE A 273 -53.94 -23.05 16.83
N PRO A 274 -55.23 -22.74 17.08
CA PRO A 274 -56.20 -23.68 17.69
C PRO A 274 -56.46 -24.98 16.90
N ALA A 275 -56.17 -24.98 15.59
CA ALA A 275 -56.15 -26.16 14.74
C ALA A 275 -54.70 -26.37 14.30
N SER A 276 -54.06 -27.44 14.76
CA SER A 276 -52.70 -27.78 14.33
C SER A 276 -52.59 -27.84 12.81
N HIS A 277 -51.50 -27.32 12.23
CA HIS A 277 -51.27 -27.42 10.80
C HIS A 277 -51.38 -28.89 10.35
N PRO A 278 -52.06 -29.17 9.23
CA PRO A 278 -52.26 -30.54 8.78
C PRO A 278 -50.91 -31.19 8.48
N ARG A 279 -50.64 -32.36 9.06
CA ARG A 279 -49.46 -33.17 8.74
C ARG A 279 -49.75 -33.97 7.48
N LEU A 280 -49.30 -33.47 6.32
CA LEU A 280 -49.54 -34.11 5.03
C LEU A 280 -48.46 -35.16 4.68
N ARG A 281 -48.13 -36.01 5.66
CA ARG A 281 -47.04 -36.99 5.59
C ARG A 281 -47.43 -38.33 6.23
N ALA A 282 -46.79 -39.43 5.82
CA ALA A 282 -47.04 -40.74 6.40
C ALA A 282 -46.40 -40.85 7.79
N GLU A 283 -47.15 -41.34 8.79
CA GLU A 283 -46.62 -41.61 10.12
C GLU A 283 -45.78 -42.90 10.10
N CYS A 284 -44.51 -42.81 10.46
CA CYS A 284 -43.65 -43.96 10.67
C CYS A 284 -43.11 -43.87 12.12
N PRO A 285 -43.33 -44.89 12.97
CA PRO A 285 -42.92 -44.82 14.38
C PRO A 285 -41.40 -44.86 14.48
N LEU A 286 -40.82 -43.80 15.03
CA LEU A 286 -39.43 -43.77 15.51
C LEU A 286 -39.40 -44.20 16.99
N ALA A 287 -38.30 -44.83 17.39
CA ALA A 287 -38.06 -45.33 18.74
C ALA A 287 -38.15 -44.21 19.79
N GLU A 288 -38.77 -44.52 20.93
CA GLU A 288 -38.97 -43.62 22.07
C GLU A 288 -37.65 -43.03 22.58
N ASP A 289 -37.51 -41.70 22.54
CA ASP A 289 -36.43 -40.99 23.21
C ASP A 289 -36.70 -40.93 24.72
N ALA A 290 -35.70 -41.38 25.50
CA ALA A 290 -35.68 -41.30 26.94
C ALA A 290 -35.61 -39.83 27.40
N ALA A 291 -36.57 -39.40 28.22
CA ALA A 291 -36.52 -38.10 28.88
C ALA A 291 -35.28 -38.00 29.81
N PRO A 292 -34.53 -36.87 29.81
CA PRO A 292 -33.42 -36.69 30.73
C PRO A 292 -33.93 -36.61 32.18
N ALA A 293 -33.23 -37.30 33.09
CA ALA A 293 -33.56 -37.39 34.51
C ALA A 293 -33.46 -36.01 35.19
N ARG A 294 -34.54 -35.56 35.83
CA ARG A 294 -34.51 -34.39 36.73
C ARG A 294 -33.72 -34.74 37.99
N VAL A 295 -32.62 -34.02 38.25
CA VAL A 295 -31.84 -34.13 39.48
C VAL A 295 -32.62 -33.51 40.64
N GLU A 296 -32.93 -34.29 41.68
CA GLU A 296 -33.62 -33.80 42.88
C GLU A 296 -32.78 -32.76 43.65
N ALA A 297 -33.40 -31.62 43.98
CA ALA A 297 -32.80 -30.53 44.73
C ALA A 297 -32.65 -30.88 46.23
N PRO A 298 -31.48 -30.63 46.86
CA PRO A 298 -31.33 -30.73 48.31
C PRO A 298 -32.28 -29.79 49.08
N LEU A 299 -32.84 -30.27 50.21
CA LEU A 299 -33.74 -29.51 51.09
C LEU A 299 -33.10 -28.18 51.54
N GLY A 300 -33.78 -27.05 51.29
CA GLY A 300 -33.32 -25.71 51.67
C GLY A 300 -32.41 -24.99 50.65
N SER A 301 -32.13 -25.61 49.50
CA SER A 301 -31.28 -25.02 48.45
C SER A 301 -32.07 -24.52 47.23
N LEU A 302 -31.59 -23.44 46.61
CA LEU A 302 -32.12 -22.86 45.37
C LEU A 302 -31.23 -23.27 44.18
N PRO A 303 -31.81 -23.65 43.02
CA PRO A 303 -31.03 -23.94 41.83
C PRO A 303 -30.44 -22.65 41.25
N LEU A 304 -29.13 -22.66 41.00
CA LEU A 304 -28.47 -21.67 40.15
C LEU A 304 -28.39 -22.25 38.73
N SER A 305 -29.08 -21.60 37.80
CA SER A 305 -29.20 -22.06 36.42
C SER A 305 -28.26 -21.33 35.46
N ALA A 306 -27.90 -21.99 34.36
CA ALA A 306 -27.18 -21.39 33.26
C ALA A 306 -27.99 -20.20 32.65
N PRO A 307 -27.44 -18.98 32.60
CA PRO A 307 -28.14 -17.79 32.10
C PRO A 307 -28.31 -17.79 30.57
N SER A 308 -27.57 -18.65 29.86
CA SER A 308 -27.63 -18.82 28.42
C SER A 308 -27.20 -20.24 28.05
N SER A 309 -27.59 -20.73 26.88
CA SER A 309 -27.08 -21.99 26.35
C SER A 309 -25.59 -21.87 26.00
N GLY A 310 -24.79 -22.88 26.34
CA GLY A 310 -23.35 -22.90 26.10
C GLY A 310 -22.69 -24.16 26.65
N VAL A 311 -21.41 -24.35 26.38
CA VAL A 311 -20.64 -25.46 26.95
C VAL A 311 -20.01 -25.01 28.27
N LEU A 312 -20.17 -25.80 29.34
CA LEU A 312 -19.52 -25.49 30.62
C LEU A 312 -18.00 -25.69 30.51
N VAL A 313 -17.24 -24.60 30.40
CA VAL A 313 -15.77 -24.67 30.22
C VAL A 313 -15.00 -24.57 31.52
N ALA A 314 -15.56 -23.91 32.52
CA ALA A 314 -15.00 -23.87 33.86
C ALA A 314 -16.09 -23.85 34.92
N LEU A 315 -15.85 -24.56 36.02
CA LEU A 315 -16.66 -24.50 37.22
C LEU A 315 -15.72 -24.12 38.37
N GLU A 316 -15.89 -22.92 38.92
CA GLU A 316 -14.92 -22.29 39.82
C GLU A 316 -15.26 -22.46 41.31
N VAL A 317 -16.22 -23.32 41.62
CA VAL A 317 -16.70 -23.58 43.00
C VAL A 317 -16.88 -25.08 43.23
N ALA A 318 -16.69 -25.52 44.48
CA ALA A 318 -16.84 -26.90 44.91
C ALA A 318 -18.06 -27.12 45.84
N ASP A 319 -18.47 -28.38 45.99
CA ASP A 319 -19.48 -28.78 46.99
C ASP A 319 -19.02 -28.39 48.40
N GLY A 320 -19.89 -27.69 49.14
CA GLY A 320 -19.65 -27.18 50.49
C GLY A 320 -18.99 -25.80 50.56
N GLU A 321 -18.65 -25.19 49.43
CA GLU A 321 -17.97 -23.90 49.37
C GLU A 321 -18.93 -22.72 49.60
N ARG A 322 -18.49 -21.68 50.33
CA ARG A 322 -19.27 -20.46 50.55
C ARG A 322 -19.02 -19.49 49.41
N VAL A 323 -20.08 -19.05 48.74
CA VAL A 323 -20.04 -18.08 47.64
C VAL A 323 -20.71 -16.77 48.06
N ARG A 324 -20.21 -15.64 47.55
CA ARG A 324 -20.77 -14.30 47.79
C ARG A 324 -21.68 -13.86 46.65
N ALA A 325 -22.57 -12.90 46.91
CA ALA A 325 -23.35 -12.25 45.86
C ALA A 325 -22.42 -11.61 44.80
N GLY A 326 -22.68 -11.87 43.52
CA GLY A 326 -21.87 -11.38 42.40
C GLY A 326 -20.57 -12.15 42.13
N GLN A 327 -20.19 -13.13 42.96
CA GLN A 327 -19.03 -13.99 42.72
C GLN A 327 -19.25 -14.85 41.47
N ARG A 328 -18.24 -14.92 40.60
CA ARG A 328 -18.24 -15.82 39.44
C ARG A 328 -18.13 -17.28 39.92
N VAL A 329 -19.00 -18.14 39.41
CA VAL A 329 -19.10 -19.54 39.83
C VAL A 329 -18.90 -20.53 38.69
N ALA A 330 -19.16 -20.12 37.45
CA ALA A 330 -18.97 -20.93 36.26
C ALA A 330 -18.70 -20.05 35.02
N ILE A 331 -18.10 -20.64 34.01
CA ILE A 331 -17.88 -20.02 32.69
C ILE A 331 -18.52 -20.91 31.63
N LEU A 332 -19.37 -20.30 30.81
CA LEU A 332 -20.02 -20.95 29.66
C LEU A 332 -19.39 -20.43 28.36
N GLU A 333 -19.01 -21.32 27.46
CA GLU A 333 -18.58 -20.96 26.11
C GLU A 333 -19.76 -21.05 25.14
N ALA A 334 -20.09 -19.93 24.49
CA ALA A 334 -21.08 -19.87 23.41
C ALA A 334 -20.61 -18.91 22.33
N MET A 335 -20.82 -19.25 21.05
CA MET A 335 -20.45 -18.39 19.91
C MET A 335 -18.98 -17.91 19.92
N LYS A 336 -18.02 -18.74 20.38
CA LYS A 336 -16.59 -18.41 20.56
C LYS A 336 -16.31 -17.30 21.58
N MET A 337 -17.25 -17.02 22.48
CA MET A 337 -17.06 -16.13 23.62
C MET A 337 -17.36 -16.86 24.93
N GLU A 338 -16.65 -16.45 25.97
CA GLU A 338 -16.87 -16.92 27.34
C GLU A 338 -17.84 -15.99 28.07
N PHE A 339 -18.85 -16.57 28.71
CA PHE A 339 -19.86 -15.87 29.51
C PHE A 339 -19.72 -16.27 30.97
N GLU A 340 -19.54 -15.28 31.84
CA GLU A 340 -19.44 -15.48 33.27
C GLU A 340 -20.82 -15.73 33.88
N VAL A 341 -20.97 -16.81 34.63
CA VAL A 341 -22.13 -17.07 35.48
C VAL A 341 -21.81 -16.61 36.90
N LYS A 342 -22.59 -15.66 37.42
CA LYS A 342 -22.39 -15.07 38.75
C LYS A 342 -23.50 -15.52 39.71
N ALA A 343 -23.14 -15.71 40.98
CA ALA A 343 -24.11 -16.04 42.03
C ALA A 343 -25.02 -14.83 42.31
N PRO A 344 -26.36 -14.98 42.29
CA PRO A 344 -27.30 -13.88 42.53
C PRO A 344 -27.37 -13.44 44.00
N GLY A 345 -26.86 -14.25 44.93
CA GLY A 345 -26.84 -13.98 46.37
C GLY A 345 -25.76 -14.80 47.08
N GLY A 346 -25.46 -14.44 48.34
CA GLY A 346 -24.51 -15.18 49.18
C GLY A 346 -25.11 -16.48 49.72
N GLY A 347 -24.31 -17.55 49.77
CA GLY A 347 -24.77 -18.84 50.27
C GLY A 347 -23.72 -19.95 50.21
N ILE A 348 -24.11 -21.17 50.57
CA ILE A 348 -23.24 -22.36 50.55
C ILE A 348 -23.66 -23.27 49.39
N VAL A 349 -22.72 -23.64 48.53
CA VAL A 349 -22.92 -24.61 47.45
C VAL A 349 -23.18 -25.98 48.07
N ARG A 350 -24.35 -26.56 47.84
CA ARG A 350 -24.72 -27.87 48.40
C ARG A 350 -24.45 -29.03 47.45
N ARG A 351 -24.60 -28.78 46.16
CA ARG A 351 -24.44 -29.81 45.13
C ARG A 351 -24.19 -29.19 43.76
N LEU A 352 -23.18 -29.67 43.04
CA LEU A 352 -22.98 -29.43 41.62
C LEU A 352 -23.87 -30.35 40.78
N ALA A 353 -24.57 -29.78 39.80
CA ALA A 353 -25.52 -30.50 38.94
C ALA A 353 -25.02 -30.66 37.49
N ALA A 354 -24.04 -29.87 37.07
CA ALA A 354 -23.42 -29.92 35.74
C ALA A 354 -21.93 -30.32 35.80
N SER A 355 -21.44 -30.97 34.75
CA SER A 355 -20.04 -31.41 34.62
C SER A 355 -19.25 -30.59 33.59
N LEU A 356 -17.95 -30.43 33.81
CA LEU A 356 -17.06 -29.74 32.87
C LEU A 356 -17.13 -30.37 31.46
N GLY A 357 -17.28 -29.56 30.42
CA GLY A 357 -17.43 -29.97 29.02
C GLY A 357 -18.85 -30.34 28.62
N GLU A 358 -19.82 -30.28 29.53
CA GLU A 358 -21.23 -30.58 29.25
C GLU A 358 -21.88 -29.42 28.47
N PRO A 359 -22.59 -29.70 27.36
CA PRO A 359 -23.43 -28.70 26.69
C PRO A 359 -24.68 -28.47 27.54
N LEU A 360 -24.87 -27.23 27.98
CA LEU A 360 -25.98 -26.83 28.83
C LEU A 360 -26.94 -25.93 28.05
N GLU A 361 -28.23 -26.16 28.27
CA GLU A 361 -29.29 -25.27 27.80
C GLU A 361 -29.49 -24.11 28.78
N GLU A 362 -29.97 -22.98 28.29
CA GLU A 362 -30.44 -21.88 29.14
C GLU A 362 -31.48 -22.38 30.15
N GLY A 363 -31.25 -22.13 31.43
CA GLY A 363 -32.09 -22.64 32.52
C GLY A 363 -31.65 -23.97 33.11
N ALA A 364 -30.71 -24.70 32.48
CA ALA A 364 -30.14 -25.93 33.04
C ALA A 364 -29.47 -25.66 34.39
N THR A 365 -29.75 -26.49 35.38
CA THR A 365 -29.21 -26.30 36.74
C THR A 365 -27.71 -26.59 36.75
N LEU A 366 -26.91 -25.59 37.12
CA LEU A 366 -25.46 -25.70 37.28
C LEU A 366 -25.10 -26.25 38.65
N LEU A 367 -25.72 -25.69 39.70
CA LEU A 367 -25.50 -26.05 41.10
C LEU A 367 -26.69 -25.66 41.97
N PHE A 368 -26.73 -26.16 43.20
CA PHE A 368 -27.70 -25.82 44.23
C PHE A 368 -27.06 -25.01 45.36
N LEU A 369 -27.66 -23.88 45.71
CA LEU A 369 -27.13 -22.90 46.65
C LEU A 369 -28.07 -22.70 47.83
N GLU A 370 -27.60 -22.90 49.06
CA GLU A 370 -28.34 -22.60 50.28
C GLU A 370 -28.08 -21.15 50.70
N PRO A 371 -29.10 -20.26 50.70
CA PRO A 371 -28.93 -18.85 51.06
C PRO A 371 -28.50 -18.68 52.53
N THR A 372 -27.57 -17.77 52.82
CA THR A 372 -27.20 -17.37 54.20
C THR A 372 -27.51 -15.89 54.42
N GLU A 373 -28.11 -15.51 55.55
CA GLU A 373 -28.55 -14.12 55.86
C GLU A 373 -27.43 -13.12 56.24
N ASP A 374 -26.15 -13.47 56.05
CA ASP A 374 -25.02 -12.58 56.37
C ASP A 374 -24.18 -12.30 55.11
N ASP A 375 -24.30 -11.08 54.57
CA ASP A 375 -23.21 -10.20 54.05
C ASP A 375 -23.77 -9.20 53.02
N ASP A 376 -24.32 -8.10 53.54
CA ASP A 376 -24.74 -6.91 52.76
C ASP A 376 -23.59 -5.87 52.71
N GLU A 377 -22.36 -6.34 52.47
CA GLU A 377 -21.21 -5.47 52.24
C GLU A 377 -20.93 -5.34 50.73
N GLN A 378 -21.07 -4.10 50.27
CA GLN A 378 -20.82 -3.55 48.94
C GLN A 378 -19.99 -4.45 48.01
N ALA A 379 -20.61 -4.82 46.89
CA ALA A 379 -19.91 -5.40 45.74
C ALA A 379 -18.69 -4.53 45.37
N PRO A 380 -17.50 -5.13 45.12
CA PRO A 380 -16.39 -4.36 44.59
C PRO A 380 -16.84 -3.80 43.24
N THR A 381 -16.94 -2.48 43.22
CA THR A 381 -17.04 -1.67 42.00
C THR A 381 -15.92 -2.13 41.07
N GLU A 382 -16.23 -2.24 39.77
CA GLU A 382 -15.30 -2.52 38.65
C GLU A 382 -13.84 -2.65 39.09
N GLN A 383 -13.29 -3.88 39.06
CA GLN A 383 -11.84 -4.08 39.22
C GLN A 383 -11.14 -3.03 38.34
N ALA A 384 -10.48 -2.07 39.00
CA ALA A 384 -9.73 -1.05 38.29
C ALA A 384 -8.76 -1.79 37.36
N LEU A 385 -8.96 -1.63 36.04
CA LEU A 385 -8.09 -2.20 35.03
C LEU A 385 -6.64 -1.82 35.37
N ASP A 386 -5.85 -2.80 35.77
CA ASP A 386 -4.42 -2.59 35.98
C ASP A 386 -3.78 -2.38 34.61
N LEU A 387 -3.64 -1.11 34.22
CA LEU A 387 -3.02 -0.71 32.96
C LEU A 387 -1.53 -1.12 32.89
N ALA A 388 -0.91 -1.50 34.01
CA ALA A 388 0.44 -2.03 34.06
C ALA A 388 0.50 -3.56 33.91
N HIS A 389 -0.63 -4.27 33.99
CA HIS A 389 -0.64 -5.72 33.82
C HIS A 389 -0.37 -6.11 32.36
N ILE A 390 0.80 -6.70 32.12
CA ILE A 390 1.16 -7.27 30.83
C ILE A 390 0.67 -8.72 30.78
N ARG A 391 -0.27 -8.99 29.87
CA ARG A 391 -0.76 -10.36 29.60
C ARG A 391 0.36 -11.26 29.10
N ALA A 392 0.25 -12.56 29.33
CA ALA A 392 1.26 -13.53 28.92
C ALA A 392 1.52 -13.54 27.40
N ASP A 393 0.48 -13.38 26.58
CA ASP A 393 0.60 -13.30 25.12
C ASP A 393 1.34 -12.02 24.67
N LEU A 394 1.05 -10.88 25.29
CA LEU A 394 1.74 -9.62 25.06
C LEU A 394 3.20 -9.70 25.55
N ALA A 395 3.45 -10.32 26.70
CA ALA A 395 4.79 -10.53 27.22
C ALA A 395 5.66 -11.34 26.25
N GLU A 396 5.11 -12.38 25.62
CA GLU A 396 5.80 -13.15 24.58
C GLU A 396 6.16 -12.26 23.37
N VAL A 397 5.22 -11.42 22.90
CA VAL A 397 5.47 -10.49 21.80
C VAL A 397 6.56 -9.49 22.16
N LEU A 398 6.49 -8.88 23.34
CA LEU A 398 7.48 -7.90 23.81
C LEU A 398 8.88 -8.52 23.95
N GLU A 399 8.98 -9.74 24.48
CA GLU A 399 10.26 -10.46 24.57
C GLU A 399 10.82 -10.75 23.17
N ARG A 400 9.99 -11.21 22.23
CA ARG A 400 10.43 -11.45 20.84
C ARG A 400 10.83 -10.14 20.14
N GLN A 401 10.17 -9.02 20.40
CA GLN A 401 10.56 -7.71 19.87
C GLN A 401 11.91 -7.27 20.46
N ALA A 402 12.08 -7.40 21.77
CA ALA A 402 13.34 -7.08 22.44
C ALA A 402 14.50 -7.93 21.88
N ALA A 403 14.28 -9.21 21.60
CA ALA A 403 15.27 -10.12 21.02
C ALA A 403 15.78 -9.69 19.62
N LEU A 404 15.02 -8.85 18.89
CA LEU A 404 15.48 -8.29 17.61
C LEU A 404 16.52 -7.18 17.77
N GLY A 405 16.53 -6.51 18.93
CA GLY A 405 17.43 -5.41 19.25
C GLY A 405 18.88 -5.84 19.44
N ASP A 406 19.82 -4.93 19.17
CA ASP A 406 21.25 -5.22 19.24
C ASP A 406 21.72 -5.58 20.67
N GLU A 407 21.07 -5.02 21.70
CA GLU A 407 21.33 -5.33 23.11
C GLU A 407 21.16 -6.83 23.43
N ARG A 408 20.22 -7.49 22.75
CA ARG A 408 19.95 -8.92 22.90
C ARG A 408 20.74 -9.78 21.91
N ARG A 409 21.64 -9.18 21.12
CA ARG A 409 22.49 -9.84 20.12
C ARG A 409 23.99 -9.49 20.29
N PRO A 410 24.58 -9.64 21.50
CA PRO A 410 25.93 -9.15 21.80
C PRO A 410 27.04 -9.78 20.95
N GLN A 411 26.87 -11.04 20.50
CA GLN A 411 27.85 -11.68 19.62
C GLN A 411 27.86 -11.07 18.21
N ALA A 412 26.69 -10.73 17.67
CA ALA A 412 26.57 -10.08 16.36
C ALA A 412 27.15 -8.66 16.42
N LEU A 413 26.82 -7.92 17.49
CA LEU A 413 27.39 -6.60 17.78
C LEU A 413 28.92 -6.65 17.87
N ALA A 414 29.47 -7.58 18.66
CA ALA A 414 30.90 -7.75 18.79
C ALA A 414 31.60 -8.09 17.46
N ARG A 415 30.95 -8.84 16.56
CA ARG A 415 31.48 -9.11 15.22
C ARG A 415 31.53 -7.84 14.36
N ARG A 416 30.51 -7.00 14.38
CA ARG A 416 30.50 -5.70 13.66
C ARG A 416 31.54 -4.73 14.20
N ARG A 417 31.68 -4.64 15.52
CA ARG A 417 32.69 -3.77 16.14
C ARG A 417 34.13 -4.14 15.78
N LYS A 418 34.43 -5.40 15.48
CA LYS A 418 35.76 -5.82 15.02
C LYS A 418 36.15 -5.21 13.67
N THR A 419 35.18 -4.90 12.81
CA THR A 419 35.42 -4.25 11.52
C THR A 419 35.25 -2.73 11.59
N GLY A 420 35.01 -2.16 12.79
CA GLY A 420 34.73 -0.74 12.97
C GLY A 420 33.36 -0.30 12.47
N GLN A 421 32.50 -1.25 12.08
CA GLN A 421 31.20 -0.96 11.47
C GLN A 421 30.06 -0.94 12.50
N ARG A 422 29.00 -0.22 12.14
CA ARG A 422 27.70 -0.13 12.80
C ARG A 422 26.81 -1.32 12.44
N THR A 423 25.78 -1.58 13.23
CA THR A 423 24.75 -2.56 12.87
C THR A 423 23.75 -1.94 11.88
N ALA A 424 22.95 -2.80 11.23
CA ALA A 424 21.85 -2.33 10.38
C ALA A 424 20.86 -1.46 11.17
N ARG A 425 20.56 -1.80 12.42
CA ARG A 425 19.63 -1.02 13.27
C ARG A 425 20.20 0.32 13.68
N GLU A 426 21.48 0.39 14.02
CA GLU A 426 22.15 1.67 14.32
C GLU A 426 22.09 2.63 13.15
N ASN A 427 22.35 2.15 11.93
CA ASN A 427 22.27 2.98 10.73
C ASN A 427 20.84 3.44 10.42
N VAL A 428 19.85 2.55 10.60
CA VAL A 428 18.43 2.89 10.41
C VAL A 428 17.97 3.94 11.44
N LEU A 429 18.34 3.78 12.71
CA LEU A 429 17.94 4.68 13.79
C LEU A 429 18.67 6.03 13.74
N ASP A 430 19.90 6.08 13.22
CA ASP A 430 20.62 7.35 12.97
C ASP A 430 20.06 8.11 11.76
N LEU A 431 19.54 7.38 10.76
CA LEU A 431 18.91 7.97 9.58
C LEU A 431 17.57 8.63 9.93
N LEU A 432 16.71 7.89 10.63
CA LEU A 432 15.32 8.25 10.88
C LEU A 432 15.20 9.18 12.09
N ASP A 433 14.19 10.05 12.08
CA ASP A 433 13.87 10.88 13.23
C ASP A 433 13.42 10.01 14.41
N GLU A 434 13.78 10.40 15.63
CA GLU A 434 13.54 9.64 16.85
C GLU A 434 12.06 9.25 17.02
N GLY A 435 11.81 7.96 17.31
CA GLY A 435 10.45 7.43 17.50
C GLY A 435 9.61 7.30 16.22
N SER A 436 10.14 7.61 15.03
CA SER A 436 9.38 7.52 13.78
C SER A 436 9.39 6.13 13.13
N PHE A 437 10.34 5.26 13.49
CA PHE A 437 10.53 3.98 12.81
C PHE A 437 9.43 2.97 13.13
N SER A 438 8.75 2.50 12.09
CA SER A 438 7.79 1.39 12.14
C SER A 438 8.34 0.23 11.33
N GLU A 439 8.84 -0.81 12.02
CA GLU A 439 9.47 -1.97 11.39
C GLU A 439 8.42 -2.95 10.82
N TYR A 440 8.67 -3.40 9.58
CA TYR A 440 7.84 -4.37 8.87
C TYR A 440 8.50 -5.74 8.89
N GLY A 441 7.75 -6.75 9.35
CA GLY A 441 8.18 -8.14 9.30
C GLY A 441 9.42 -8.45 10.14
N GLY A 442 9.58 -7.82 11.30
CA GLY A 442 10.69 -8.07 12.23
C GLY A 442 10.79 -9.54 12.68
N PHE A 443 9.65 -10.24 12.77
CA PHE A 443 9.60 -11.66 13.12
C PHE A 443 9.80 -12.63 11.94
N ALA A 444 10.13 -12.13 10.74
CA ALA A 444 10.43 -13.00 9.62
C ALA A 444 11.66 -13.86 9.92
N LEU A 445 11.59 -15.15 9.57
CA LEU A 445 12.67 -16.12 9.71
C LEU A 445 13.06 -16.64 8.34
N ALA A 446 14.32 -17.04 8.17
CA ALA A 446 14.81 -17.63 6.94
C ALA A 446 13.97 -18.86 6.53
N ALA A 447 13.82 -19.05 5.22
CA ALA A 447 13.05 -20.15 4.64
C ALA A 447 13.79 -21.50 4.70
N GLN A 448 14.22 -21.93 5.89
CA GLN A 448 15.07 -23.10 6.11
C GLN A 448 14.48 -24.12 7.09
N ARG A 449 13.14 -24.15 7.28
CA ARG A 449 12.45 -25.04 8.22
C ARG A 449 12.63 -26.53 7.91
N ARG A 450 12.95 -26.91 6.68
CA ARG A 450 13.29 -28.31 6.35
C ARG A 450 14.68 -28.73 6.84
N ARG A 451 15.54 -27.77 7.22
CA ARG A 451 16.94 -28.02 7.61
C ARG A 451 17.26 -27.66 9.06
N ARG A 452 16.44 -26.83 9.69
CA ARG A 452 16.69 -26.24 11.02
C ARG A 452 15.40 -26.17 11.82
N SER A 453 15.54 -26.24 13.15
CA SER A 453 14.39 -26.09 14.05
C SER A 453 13.89 -24.63 14.07
N ALA A 454 12.68 -24.42 14.58
CA ALA A 454 12.13 -23.07 14.74
C ALA A 454 12.94 -22.22 15.73
N GLU A 455 13.45 -22.84 16.80
CA GLU A 455 14.29 -22.21 17.83
C GLU A 455 15.64 -21.76 17.25
N GLU A 456 16.31 -22.62 16.49
CA GLU A 456 17.56 -22.26 15.79
C GLU A 456 17.36 -21.11 14.81
N LEU A 457 16.22 -21.08 14.11
CA LEU A 457 15.92 -20.00 13.16
C LEU A 457 15.64 -18.67 13.86
N LEU A 458 14.99 -18.68 15.02
CA LEU A 458 14.76 -17.47 15.83
C LEU A 458 16.07 -16.80 16.21
N GLU A 459 17.08 -17.58 16.60
CA GLU A 459 18.41 -17.06 16.95
C GLU A 459 19.23 -16.65 15.71
N LEU A 460 19.22 -17.46 14.66
CA LEU A 460 20.13 -17.30 13.52
C LEU A 460 19.61 -16.34 12.44
N SER A 461 18.30 -16.10 12.37
CA SER A 461 17.68 -15.40 11.25
C SER A 461 16.69 -14.30 11.63
N PRO A 462 17.01 -13.43 12.61
CA PRO A 462 16.13 -12.32 12.96
C PRO A 462 15.84 -11.45 11.73
N ALA A 463 14.56 -11.14 11.52
CA ALA A 463 14.04 -10.38 10.37
C ALA A 463 14.44 -10.93 8.97
N ASP A 464 14.87 -12.19 8.89
CA ASP A 464 15.53 -12.81 7.72
C ASP A 464 16.71 -11.98 7.16
N GLY A 465 17.41 -11.26 8.04
CA GLY A 465 18.56 -10.43 7.68
C GLY A 465 18.23 -9.17 6.90
N LEU A 466 16.99 -8.67 6.98
CA LEU A 466 16.57 -7.40 6.41
C LEU A 466 15.75 -6.61 7.43
N VAL A 467 16.31 -5.54 7.97
CA VAL A 467 15.58 -4.54 8.77
C VAL A 467 14.94 -3.56 7.80
N ALA A 468 13.62 -3.48 7.79
CA ALA A 468 12.90 -2.69 6.80
C ALA A 468 11.63 -2.09 7.40
N GLY A 469 11.22 -0.92 6.93
CA GLY A 469 10.03 -0.25 7.44
C GLY A 469 9.91 1.20 6.97
N THR A 470 9.03 1.95 7.63
CA THR A 470 8.78 3.35 7.34
C THR A 470 9.25 4.23 8.48
N GLY A 471 9.59 5.49 8.19
CA GLY A 471 9.89 6.50 9.19
C GLY A 471 9.89 7.89 8.57
N THR A 472 10.47 8.86 9.27
CA THR A 472 10.67 10.21 8.73
C THR A 472 12.14 10.60 8.77
N VAL A 473 12.57 11.43 7.82
CA VAL A 473 13.91 12.04 7.77
C VAL A 473 13.75 13.54 7.66
N GLY A 474 14.11 14.27 8.71
CA GLY A 474 14.10 15.74 8.70
C GLY A 474 12.72 16.34 8.94
N ALA A 475 11.81 15.66 9.66
CA ALA A 475 10.46 16.14 9.94
C ALA A 475 10.43 17.50 10.65
N ALA A 476 11.44 17.81 11.46
CA ALA A 476 11.57 19.12 12.10
C ALA A 476 11.70 20.28 11.10
N SER A 477 12.33 20.05 9.94
CA SER A 477 12.58 21.07 8.92
C SER A 477 11.51 21.13 7.84
N PHE A 478 10.92 19.98 7.47
CA PHE A 478 10.03 19.87 6.31
C PHE A 478 8.58 19.50 6.69
N GLY A 479 8.32 19.19 7.95
CA GLY A 479 7.06 18.61 8.41
C GLY A 479 6.96 17.11 8.13
N VAL A 480 6.12 16.43 8.91
CA VAL A 480 5.99 14.96 8.89
C VAL A 480 5.63 14.43 7.51
N GLN A 481 4.74 15.09 6.76
CA GLN A 481 4.24 14.59 5.47
C GLN A 481 5.32 14.52 4.38
N ALA A 482 6.15 15.56 4.25
CA ALA A 482 7.25 15.62 3.28
C ALA A 482 8.45 14.77 3.72
N ALA A 483 8.62 14.57 5.03
CA ALA A 483 9.74 13.83 5.59
C ALA A 483 9.59 12.30 5.52
N ARG A 484 8.42 11.76 5.18
CA ARG A 484 8.19 10.30 5.14
C ARG A 484 9.15 9.62 4.17
N CYS A 485 9.73 8.50 4.59
CA CYS A 485 10.53 7.64 3.73
C CYS A 485 10.38 6.17 4.11
N LEU A 486 10.83 5.30 3.22
CA LEU A 486 11.00 3.89 3.43
C LEU A 486 12.48 3.57 3.58
N VAL A 487 12.81 2.62 4.45
CA VAL A 487 14.18 2.14 4.62
C VAL A 487 14.25 0.62 4.44
N LEU A 488 15.29 0.18 3.75
CA LEU A 488 15.68 -1.22 3.59
C LEU A 488 17.14 -1.34 4.04
N ALA A 489 17.44 -2.14 5.06
CA ALA A 489 18.80 -2.33 5.54
C ALA A 489 19.11 -3.82 5.70
N TYR A 490 20.00 -4.33 4.85
CA TYR A 490 20.47 -5.71 4.98
C TYR A 490 21.40 -5.84 6.18
N ASP A 491 21.14 -6.84 7.04
CA ASP A 491 21.95 -7.12 8.21
C ASP A 491 23.03 -8.14 7.85
N TYR A 492 24.26 -7.65 7.66
CA TYR A 492 25.41 -8.50 7.34
C TYR A 492 25.67 -9.60 8.38
N THR A 493 25.25 -9.40 9.63
CA THR A 493 25.44 -10.40 10.70
C THR A 493 24.54 -11.62 10.53
N VAL A 494 23.49 -11.53 9.70
CA VAL A 494 22.56 -12.60 9.38
C VAL A 494 22.86 -13.12 7.98
N PHE A 495 23.46 -14.31 7.91
CA PHE A 495 23.86 -14.96 6.65
C PHE A 495 24.62 -14.06 5.67
N ALA A 496 25.53 -13.22 6.17
CA ALA A 496 26.31 -12.28 5.36
C ALA A 496 25.45 -11.31 4.51
N GLY A 497 24.27 -10.92 5.02
CA GLY A 497 23.37 -9.97 4.35
C GLY A 497 22.81 -10.50 3.03
N THR A 498 22.73 -11.82 2.88
CA THR A 498 22.27 -12.46 1.63
C THR A 498 20.76 -12.38 1.45
N GLN A 499 20.33 -12.25 0.19
CA GLN A 499 18.93 -12.25 -0.19
C GLN A 499 18.35 -13.68 -0.19
N GLY A 500 17.27 -13.88 0.55
CA GLY A 500 16.56 -15.16 0.72
C GLY A 500 15.07 -15.00 0.42
N VAL A 501 14.32 -16.09 0.51
CA VAL A 501 12.90 -16.10 0.10
C VAL A 501 12.05 -15.13 0.92
N MET A 502 12.24 -15.06 2.24
CA MET A 502 11.39 -14.22 3.10
C MET A 502 11.79 -12.75 3.04
N ASN A 503 13.10 -12.44 2.99
CA ASN A 503 13.52 -11.06 2.81
C ASN A 503 13.19 -10.50 1.41
N HIS A 504 13.16 -11.32 0.34
CA HIS A 504 12.58 -10.89 -0.95
C HIS A 504 11.10 -10.53 -0.84
N LYS A 505 10.28 -11.35 -0.14
CA LYS A 505 8.86 -11.02 0.11
C LYS A 505 8.70 -9.71 0.88
N LYS A 506 9.58 -9.44 1.85
CA LYS A 506 9.61 -8.16 2.56
C LYS A 506 9.94 -7.03 1.60
N THR A 507 11.04 -7.14 0.86
CA THR A 507 11.45 -6.13 -0.12
C THR A 507 10.35 -5.84 -1.13
N ASP A 508 9.74 -6.86 -1.74
CA ASP A 508 8.65 -6.68 -2.72
C ASP A 508 7.44 -5.95 -2.13
N ARG A 509 7.03 -6.29 -0.90
CA ARG A 509 5.96 -5.58 -0.20
C ARG A 509 6.29 -4.11 0.00
N LEU A 510 7.51 -3.81 0.46
CA LEU A 510 7.95 -2.45 0.73
C LEU A 510 8.12 -1.63 -0.55
N LEU A 511 8.64 -2.22 -1.62
CA LEU A 511 8.72 -1.58 -2.94
C LEU A 511 7.32 -1.24 -3.47
N GLY A 512 6.34 -2.13 -3.29
CA GLY A 512 4.94 -1.85 -3.62
C GLY A 512 4.36 -0.67 -2.83
N LEU A 513 4.70 -0.53 -1.55
CA LEU A 513 4.30 0.62 -0.74
C LEU A 513 5.01 1.91 -1.20
N ALA A 514 6.30 1.85 -1.52
CA ALA A 514 7.04 2.99 -2.05
C ALA A 514 6.43 3.50 -3.37
N GLU A 515 6.02 2.59 -4.25
CA GLU A 515 5.34 2.93 -5.52
C GLU A 515 3.94 3.52 -5.27
N GLN A 516 3.12 2.84 -4.47
CA GLN A 516 1.73 3.26 -4.22
C GLN A 516 1.64 4.62 -3.52
N TRP A 517 2.50 4.85 -2.52
CA TRP A 517 2.46 6.03 -1.66
C TRP A 517 3.52 7.07 -2.00
N ARG A 518 4.33 6.81 -3.03
CA ARG A 518 5.41 7.67 -3.53
C ARG A 518 6.38 8.09 -2.43
N LEU A 519 6.82 7.12 -1.65
CA LEU A 519 7.77 7.33 -0.56
C LEU A 519 9.21 7.24 -1.11
N PRO A 520 10.08 8.23 -0.85
CA PRO A 520 11.52 8.09 -1.03
C PRO A 520 12.04 6.84 -0.32
N LEU A 521 13.04 6.18 -0.91
CA LEU A 521 13.58 4.92 -0.38
C LEU A 521 15.07 5.04 -0.13
N VAL A 522 15.49 4.65 1.09
CA VAL A 522 16.90 4.51 1.46
C VAL A 522 17.25 3.03 1.62
N LEU A 523 18.22 2.57 0.84
CA LEU A 523 18.73 1.21 0.84
C LEU A 523 20.14 1.20 1.46
N PHE A 524 20.31 0.57 2.61
CA PHE A 524 21.62 0.14 3.10
C PHE A 524 21.93 -1.24 2.50
N ALA A 525 22.67 -1.23 1.40
CA ALA A 525 23.08 -2.43 0.68
C ALA A 525 24.39 -2.96 1.27
N GLU A 526 24.32 -4.13 1.89
CA GLU A 526 25.49 -4.86 2.37
C GLU A 526 25.20 -6.35 2.33
N GLY A 527 26.05 -7.14 1.68
CA GLY A 527 25.93 -8.58 1.55
C GLY A 527 26.04 -9.12 0.13
N GLY A 528 25.74 -10.41 -0.02
CA GLY A 528 25.72 -11.12 -1.31
C GLY A 528 24.31 -11.34 -1.87
N GLY A 529 24.22 -11.97 -3.05
CA GLY A 529 22.95 -12.29 -3.71
C GLY A 529 22.63 -13.78 -3.66
N GLY A 530 21.35 -14.12 -3.53
CA GLY A 530 20.79 -15.47 -3.56
C GLY A 530 21.26 -16.37 -2.41
N ARG A 531 20.31 -17.00 -1.70
CA ARG A 531 20.63 -17.92 -0.61
C ARG A 531 20.32 -19.38 -1.00
N PRO A 532 21.31 -20.18 -1.44
CA PRO A 532 21.09 -21.57 -1.85
C PRO A 532 20.61 -22.48 -0.72
N GLY A 533 20.77 -22.05 0.52
CA GLY A 533 20.38 -22.83 1.70
C GLY A 533 18.88 -22.87 1.97
N ASP A 534 18.09 -22.04 1.31
CA ASP A 534 16.64 -21.96 1.50
C ASP A 534 15.92 -23.18 0.90
N THR A 535 14.91 -23.67 1.62
CA THR A 535 14.19 -24.91 1.33
C THR A 535 12.67 -24.78 1.36
N ASP A 536 12.15 -23.70 1.95
CA ASP A 536 10.71 -23.53 2.20
C ASP A 536 10.01 -22.80 1.04
N PHE A 537 10.33 -23.19 -0.19
CA PHE A 537 9.71 -22.65 -1.41
C PHE A 537 9.56 -23.73 -2.47
N VAL A 538 8.63 -23.51 -3.40
CA VAL A 538 8.41 -24.36 -4.57
C VAL A 538 8.96 -23.58 -5.77
N GLY A 539 10.10 -24.00 -6.29
CA GLY A 539 10.76 -23.31 -7.40
C GLY A 539 12.10 -23.95 -7.73
N VAL A 540 12.65 -23.58 -8.89
CA VAL A 540 13.94 -24.12 -9.37
C VAL A 540 15.06 -23.11 -9.17
N ALA A 541 14.89 -21.89 -9.70
CA ALA A 541 15.98 -20.90 -9.76
C ALA A 541 15.62 -19.51 -9.20
N GLY A 542 14.35 -19.22 -8.91
CA GLY A 542 13.91 -17.91 -8.41
C GLY A 542 14.08 -16.75 -9.40
N LEU A 543 14.14 -17.04 -10.71
CA LEU A 543 14.30 -16.03 -11.77
C LEU A 543 13.01 -15.22 -12.02
N ASP A 544 11.91 -15.64 -11.43
CA ASP A 544 10.61 -14.97 -11.38
C ASP A 544 10.53 -13.92 -10.25
N CYS A 545 11.61 -13.70 -9.50
CA CYS A 545 11.67 -12.69 -8.46
C CYS A 545 11.40 -11.27 -8.99
N HIS A 546 10.44 -10.58 -8.38
CA HIS A 546 10.02 -9.24 -8.79
C HIS A 546 10.85 -8.09 -8.16
N THR A 547 11.71 -8.38 -7.18
CA THR A 547 12.43 -7.36 -6.40
C THR A 547 13.23 -6.39 -7.27
N PHE A 548 13.99 -6.90 -8.25
CA PHE A 548 14.84 -6.06 -9.08
C PHE A 548 14.03 -5.14 -10.00
N VAL A 549 12.96 -5.67 -10.61
CA VAL A 549 12.07 -4.84 -11.44
C VAL A 549 11.24 -3.87 -10.58
N GLY A 550 10.86 -4.26 -9.37
CA GLY A 550 10.19 -3.39 -8.40
C GLY A 550 11.05 -2.18 -8.04
N MET A 551 12.33 -2.40 -7.73
CA MET A 551 13.28 -1.31 -7.45
C MET A 551 13.47 -0.42 -8.69
N ALA A 552 13.71 -1.00 -9.86
CA ALA A 552 13.90 -0.24 -11.09
C ALA A 552 12.67 0.61 -11.49
N ARG A 553 11.44 0.13 -11.19
CA ARG A 553 10.20 0.88 -11.44
C ARG A 553 10.10 2.17 -10.65
N LEU A 554 10.77 2.28 -9.50
CA LEU A 554 10.77 3.48 -8.67
C LEU A 554 11.62 4.62 -9.25
N SER A 555 12.56 4.33 -10.16
CA SER A 555 13.41 5.35 -10.79
C SER A 555 12.56 6.43 -11.47
N GLY A 556 12.86 7.69 -11.15
CA GLY A 556 12.12 8.87 -11.65
C GLY A 556 10.71 9.04 -11.07
N LEU A 557 10.26 8.17 -10.16
CA LEU A 557 9.01 8.30 -9.42
C LEU A 557 9.26 8.82 -8.00
N VAL A 558 10.24 8.27 -7.30
CA VAL A 558 10.65 8.67 -5.94
C VAL A 558 12.18 8.73 -5.85
N PRO A 559 12.76 9.60 -5.00
CA PRO A 559 14.20 9.60 -4.77
C PRO A 559 14.68 8.27 -4.18
N LEU A 560 15.71 7.69 -4.81
CA LEU A 560 16.33 6.43 -4.40
C LEU A 560 17.76 6.66 -3.90
N VAL A 561 18.01 6.38 -2.62
CA VAL A 561 19.32 6.54 -1.98
C VAL A 561 19.91 5.17 -1.68
N GLY A 562 21.08 4.89 -2.25
CA GLY A 562 21.89 3.73 -1.94
C GLY A 562 23.02 4.10 -0.98
N VAL A 563 23.13 3.39 0.13
CA VAL A 563 24.24 3.47 1.08
C VAL A 563 24.94 2.13 1.13
N VAL A 564 26.26 2.12 1.03
CA VAL A 564 27.05 0.89 1.11
C VAL A 564 28.26 1.08 2.02
N SER A 565 28.41 0.14 2.95
CA SER A 565 29.64 -0.08 3.73
C SER A 565 30.02 -1.55 3.63
N GLY A 566 31.33 -1.82 3.66
CA GLY A 566 31.84 -3.18 3.49
C GLY A 566 31.48 -3.77 2.13
N ARG A 567 30.95 -4.99 2.12
CA ARG A 567 30.87 -5.81 0.90
C ARG A 567 29.48 -5.80 0.30
N CYS A 568 29.32 -5.37 -0.95
CA CYS A 568 28.05 -5.37 -1.66
C CYS A 568 28.16 -6.08 -3.02
N PHE A 569 27.61 -7.30 -3.11
CA PHE A 569 27.74 -8.16 -4.27
C PHE A 569 26.41 -8.68 -4.82
N ALA A 570 26.44 -9.06 -6.10
CA ALA A 570 25.34 -9.73 -6.80
C ALA A 570 24.02 -8.97 -6.70
N GLY A 571 22.96 -9.56 -6.14
CA GLY A 571 21.64 -8.93 -6.10
C GLY A 571 21.60 -7.65 -5.26
N ASN A 572 22.41 -7.53 -4.21
CA ASN A 572 22.51 -6.27 -3.44
C ASN A 572 23.15 -5.16 -4.29
N ALA A 573 24.19 -5.51 -5.07
CA ALA A 573 24.82 -4.56 -6.01
C ALA A 573 23.87 -4.16 -7.14
N ALA A 574 23.03 -5.08 -7.62
CA ALA A 574 22.01 -4.77 -8.61
C ALA A 574 20.96 -3.78 -8.09
N LEU A 575 20.49 -3.95 -6.84
CA LEU A 575 19.58 -2.98 -6.20
C LEU A 575 20.26 -1.63 -5.98
N LEU A 576 21.51 -1.63 -5.53
CA LEU A 576 22.29 -0.42 -5.33
C LEU A 576 22.46 0.35 -6.65
N GLY A 577 22.76 -0.34 -7.75
CA GLY A 577 22.91 0.24 -9.09
C GLY A 577 21.62 0.84 -9.68
N CYS A 578 20.46 0.55 -9.09
CA CYS A 578 19.19 1.20 -9.45
C CYS A 578 18.92 2.51 -8.69
N CYS A 579 19.76 2.87 -7.72
CA CYS A 579 19.58 4.10 -6.93
C CYS A 579 20.01 5.36 -7.71
N ASP A 580 19.41 6.50 -7.36
CA ASP A 580 19.74 7.79 -7.95
C ASP A 580 21.09 8.34 -7.44
N VAL A 581 21.46 7.95 -6.21
CA VAL A 581 22.76 8.25 -5.60
C VAL A 581 23.30 7.02 -4.86
N ILE A 582 24.59 6.77 -5.01
CA ILE A 582 25.35 5.76 -4.26
C ILE A 582 26.36 6.46 -3.35
N ILE A 583 26.14 6.33 -2.06
CA ILE A 583 26.99 6.83 -0.98
C ILE A 583 27.78 5.64 -0.43
N ALA A 584 29.10 5.67 -0.56
CA ALA A 584 29.96 4.56 -0.19
C ALA A 584 31.01 4.99 0.84
N THR A 585 31.23 4.17 1.86
CA THR A 585 32.35 4.35 2.79
C THR A 585 33.67 3.90 2.15
N ARG A 586 34.82 4.37 2.65
CA ARG A 586 36.13 4.06 2.06
C ARG A 586 36.45 2.57 1.94
N ASP A 587 35.96 1.79 2.89
CA ASP A 587 36.13 0.34 2.97
C ASP A 587 35.15 -0.46 2.08
N ALA A 588 34.26 0.23 1.33
CA ALA A 588 33.27 -0.42 0.51
C ALA A 588 33.86 -1.15 -0.70
N THR A 589 33.25 -2.27 -1.06
CA THR A 589 33.54 -3.04 -2.27
C THR A 589 32.23 -3.40 -2.97
N ILE A 590 32.12 -3.07 -4.26
CA ILE A 590 30.86 -3.16 -5.01
C ILE A 590 31.10 -3.99 -6.26
N GLY A 591 30.32 -5.06 -6.48
CA GLY A 591 30.49 -5.87 -7.68
C GLY A 591 29.29 -6.72 -8.05
N MET A 592 29.04 -6.90 -9.35
CA MET A 592 27.94 -7.77 -9.83
C MET A 592 28.16 -9.25 -9.51
N ALA A 593 29.39 -9.66 -9.20
CA ALA A 593 29.72 -11.01 -8.77
C ALA A 593 30.60 -10.93 -7.52
N GLY A 594 30.29 -11.71 -6.49
CA GLY A 594 31.18 -11.89 -5.34
C GLY A 594 32.27 -12.93 -5.62
N PRO A 595 33.27 -13.07 -4.73
CA PRO A 595 34.39 -14.01 -4.91
C PRO A 595 33.98 -15.44 -5.27
N ALA A 596 32.96 -15.99 -4.60
CA ALA A 596 32.47 -17.34 -4.85
C ALA A 596 31.88 -17.51 -6.26
N MET A 597 31.24 -16.47 -6.81
CA MET A 597 30.66 -16.49 -8.15
C MET A 597 31.75 -16.37 -9.22
N ILE A 598 32.77 -15.54 -8.98
CA ILE A 598 33.93 -15.39 -9.88
C ILE A 598 34.71 -16.70 -9.95
N GLU A 599 34.97 -17.34 -8.80
CA GLU A 599 35.62 -18.65 -8.75
C GLU A 599 34.76 -19.72 -9.41
N GLY A 600 33.45 -19.75 -9.12
CA GLY A 600 32.51 -20.68 -9.75
C GLY A 600 32.42 -20.53 -11.28
N GLY A 601 32.67 -19.32 -11.81
CA GLY A 601 32.78 -19.04 -13.23
C GLY A 601 34.13 -19.39 -13.86
N GLY A 602 35.10 -19.88 -13.08
CA GLY A 602 36.43 -20.26 -13.58
C GLY A 602 37.35 -19.06 -13.86
N LEU A 603 37.05 -17.88 -13.32
CA LEU A 603 37.79 -16.64 -13.60
C LEU A 603 38.95 -16.38 -12.62
N GLY A 604 39.20 -17.32 -11.71
CA GLY A 604 40.25 -17.21 -10.68
C GLY A 604 39.68 -17.00 -9.27
N ARG A 605 40.58 -16.87 -8.30
CA ARG A 605 40.27 -16.63 -6.89
C ARG A 605 40.73 -15.23 -6.51
N PHE A 606 39.83 -14.47 -5.91
CA PHE A 606 40.07 -13.09 -5.49
C PHE A 606 39.55 -12.90 -4.07
N ALA A 607 40.18 -12.03 -3.30
CA ALA A 607 39.62 -11.50 -2.07
C ALA A 607 38.44 -10.58 -2.38
N ALA A 608 37.54 -10.38 -1.42
CA ALA A 608 36.39 -9.49 -1.60
C ALA A 608 36.83 -8.04 -1.83
N GLU A 609 37.97 -7.65 -1.27
CA GLU A 609 38.58 -6.33 -1.36
C GLU A 609 39.17 -6.02 -2.74
N GLU A 610 39.43 -7.07 -3.54
CA GLU A 610 39.89 -6.93 -4.93
C GLU A 610 38.71 -6.74 -5.91
N VAL A 611 37.49 -7.03 -5.48
CA VAL A 611 36.30 -6.99 -6.33
C VAL A 611 35.60 -5.64 -6.18
N GLY A 612 35.95 -4.73 -7.10
CA GLY A 612 35.35 -3.40 -7.19
C GLY A 612 35.61 -2.50 -5.98
N PRO A 613 36.89 -2.25 -5.62
CA PRO A 613 37.24 -1.33 -4.55
C PRO A 613 36.82 0.11 -4.90
N THR A 614 36.64 0.96 -3.89
CA THR A 614 36.30 2.38 -4.05
C THR A 614 37.25 3.14 -4.99
N GLY A 615 38.54 2.78 -5.01
CA GLY A 615 39.53 3.34 -5.94
C GLY A 615 39.27 3.05 -7.43
N VAL A 616 38.39 2.10 -7.75
CA VAL A 616 37.91 1.82 -9.11
C VAL A 616 36.50 2.38 -9.30
N GLN A 617 35.61 2.17 -8.32
CA GLN A 617 34.19 2.50 -8.43
C GLN A 617 33.89 4.01 -8.32
N GLY A 618 34.77 4.79 -7.71
CA GLY A 618 34.66 6.25 -7.73
C GLY A 618 35.02 6.84 -9.11
N PRO A 619 36.23 6.56 -9.65
CA PRO A 619 36.65 7.09 -10.94
C PRO A 619 35.82 6.64 -12.14
N ASN A 620 35.12 5.50 -12.07
CA ASN A 620 34.25 5.02 -13.15
C ASN A 620 32.79 5.49 -13.05
N GLY A 621 32.44 6.25 -11.99
CA GLY A 621 31.12 6.87 -11.84
C GLY A 621 30.05 6.03 -11.15
N VAL A 622 30.39 4.85 -10.62
CA VAL A 622 29.47 4.03 -9.81
C VAL A 622 29.21 4.68 -8.44
N ILE A 623 30.25 5.21 -7.79
CA ILE A 623 30.10 5.92 -6.51
C ILE A 623 29.86 7.41 -6.80
N ASP A 624 28.72 7.92 -6.33
CA ASP A 624 28.40 9.35 -6.42
C ASP A 624 29.07 10.14 -5.29
N VAL A 625 29.05 9.62 -4.05
CA VAL A 625 29.66 10.26 -2.89
C VAL A 625 30.48 9.26 -2.10
N LEU A 626 31.79 9.51 -1.98
CA LEU A 626 32.69 8.72 -1.15
C LEU A 626 32.86 9.41 0.21
N VAL A 627 32.59 8.69 1.29
CA VAL A 627 32.63 9.18 2.68
C VAL A 627 33.59 8.33 3.52
N GLU A 628 33.98 8.84 4.69
CA GLU A 628 34.92 8.16 5.59
C GLU A 628 34.26 6.96 6.29
N ASP A 629 33.04 7.15 6.82
CA ASP A 629 32.35 6.14 7.63
C ASP A 629 30.82 6.18 7.47
N GLU A 630 30.14 5.24 8.14
CA GLU A 630 28.68 5.09 8.08
C GLU A 630 27.93 6.28 8.69
N ALA A 631 28.52 7.01 9.64
CA ALA A 631 27.90 8.20 10.24
C ALA A 631 27.83 9.34 9.22
N GLU A 632 28.93 9.57 8.52
CA GLU A 632 28.97 10.52 7.42
C GLU A 632 28.05 10.07 6.28
N ALA A 633 27.98 8.77 5.97
CA ALA A 633 27.07 8.23 4.96
C ALA A 633 25.60 8.56 5.27
N VAL A 634 25.18 8.37 6.52
CA VAL A 634 23.83 8.74 6.98
C VAL A 634 23.61 10.24 6.88
N ALA A 635 24.57 11.07 7.32
CA ALA A 635 24.46 12.52 7.21
C ALA A 635 24.30 12.99 5.75
N VAL A 636 25.03 12.38 4.81
CA VAL A 636 24.89 12.64 3.37
C VAL A 636 23.54 12.16 2.85
N ALA A 637 23.06 10.98 3.26
CA ALA A 637 21.74 10.47 2.87
C ALA A 637 20.61 11.42 3.30
N ARG A 638 20.66 11.91 4.55
CA ARG A 638 19.71 12.92 5.07
C ARG A 638 19.79 14.22 4.26
N ARG A 639 21.01 14.69 3.96
CA ARG A 639 21.21 15.89 3.14
C ARG A 639 20.64 15.72 1.73
N TYR A 640 20.92 14.58 1.08
CA TYR A 640 20.45 14.27 -0.26
C TYR A 640 18.92 14.26 -0.33
N LEU A 641 18.25 13.54 0.59
CA LEU A 641 16.78 13.55 0.65
C LEU A 641 16.22 14.95 0.85
N GLY A 642 16.88 15.77 1.68
CA GLY A 642 16.48 17.14 1.96
C GLY A 642 16.21 17.97 0.70
N TYR A 643 17.01 17.84 -0.37
CA TYR A 643 16.81 18.64 -1.59
C TYR A 643 15.45 18.39 -2.28
N PHE A 644 14.84 17.24 -2.03
CA PHE A 644 13.56 16.82 -2.62
C PHE A 644 12.36 17.00 -1.68
N GLN A 645 12.59 17.46 -0.44
CA GLN A 645 11.57 17.59 0.60
C GLN A 645 11.00 19.03 0.72
N GLY A 646 11.64 20.01 0.08
CA GLY A 646 11.17 21.39 0.04
C GLY A 646 12.24 22.42 0.42
N PRO A 647 11.85 23.70 0.58
CA PRO A 647 12.75 24.76 1.00
C PRO A 647 13.10 24.68 2.49
N LEU A 648 14.28 25.18 2.86
CA LEU A 648 14.68 25.35 4.26
C LEU A 648 14.45 26.81 4.71
N PRO A 649 13.85 27.05 5.89
CA PRO A 649 13.60 28.41 6.37
C PRO A 649 14.89 29.10 6.83
N ASP A 650 15.78 28.36 7.47
CA ASP A 650 17.03 28.87 8.01
C ASP A 650 18.18 28.64 7.03
N TRP A 651 18.81 29.73 6.60
CA TRP A 651 19.95 29.69 5.69
C TRP A 651 20.90 30.86 5.96
N SER A 652 22.15 30.69 5.53
CA SER A 652 23.16 31.74 5.50
C SER A 652 24.07 31.53 4.30
N CYS A 653 24.72 32.58 3.80
CA CYS A 653 25.65 32.49 2.66
C CYS A 653 26.95 33.24 2.95
N ALA A 654 27.94 33.10 2.05
CA ALA A 654 29.14 33.93 2.05
C ALA A 654 28.85 35.35 1.56
N ASP A 655 29.78 36.28 1.75
CA ASP A 655 29.66 37.61 1.15
C ASP A 655 29.80 37.49 -0.36
N GLN A 656 28.72 37.77 -1.09
CA GLN A 656 28.68 37.58 -2.54
C GLN A 656 29.64 38.51 -3.30
N ARG A 657 30.16 39.56 -2.65
CA ARG A 657 31.21 40.41 -3.23
C ARG A 657 32.51 39.64 -3.47
N GLU A 658 32.75 38.53 -2.77
CA GLU A 658 33.89 37.65 -3.02
C GLU A 658 33.88 37.09 -4.45
N LEU A 659 32.70 36.84 -5.05
CA LEU A 659 32.57 36.32 -6.43
C LEU A 659 33.26 37.22 -7.47
N ARG A 660 33.37 38.52 -7.20
CA ARG A 660 34.04 39.51 -8.08
C ARG A 660 35.53 39.22 -8.29
N HIS A 661 36.14 38.43 -7.41
CA HIS A 661 37.58 38.22 -7.37
C HIS A 661 37.99 36.77 -7.69
N LEU A 662 37.04 35.83 -7.75
CA LEU A 662 37.34 34.41 -7.93
C LEU A 662 37.80 34.06 -9.35
N VAL A 663 37.25 34.72 -10.36
CA VAL A 663 37.70 34.57 -11.75
C VAL A 663 38.85 35.55 -12.01
N PRO A 664 40.07 35.08 -12.31
CA PRO A 664 41.21 35.97 -12.54
C PRO A 664 41.02 36.84 -13.78
N GLU A 665 41.42 38.12 -13.69
CA GLU A 665 41.42 39.03 -14.86
C GLU A 665 42.30 38.52 -16.00
N ASN A 666 43.39 37.81 -15.68
CA ASN A 666 44.19 37.11 -16.69
C ASN A 666 43.44 35.87 -17.18
N ARG A 667 42.86 35.97 -18.39
CA ARG A 667 42.10 34.91 -19.08
C ARG A 667 42.80 33.54 -19.18
N LEU A 668 44.13 33.50 -19.10
CA LEU A 668 44.91 32.25 -19.18
C LEU A 668 45.09 31.56 -17.82
N ARG A 669 44.80 32.23 -16.71
CA ARG A 669 44.98 31.69 -15.36
C ARG A 669 43.76 30.87 -14.95
N ALA A 670 43.97 29.61 -14.57
CA ALA A 670 42.90 28.78 -14.01
C ALA A 670 42.53 29.24 -12.58
N TYR A 671 41.35 28.85 -12.13
CA TYR A 671 40.84 29.08 -10.76
C TYR A 671 40.07 27.84 -10.30
N ASP A 672 39.76 27.77 -9.00
CA ASP A 672 38.96 26.68 -8.46
C ASP A 672 37.46 27.02 -8.57
N ILE A 673 36.78 26.32 -9.49
CA ILE A 673 35.34 26.44 -9.67
C ILE A 673 34.55 26.06 -8.41
N ARG A 674 35.08 25.16 -7.56
CA ARG A 674 34.38 24.73 -6.34
C ARG A 674 34.31 25.86 -5.32
N GLN A 675 35.34 26.70 -5.24
CA GLN A 675 35.29 27.89 -4.39
C GLN A 675 34.18 28.85 -4.85
N ALA A 676 34.00 29.03 -6.17
CA ALA A 676 32.91 29.86 -6.70
C ALA A 676 31.53 29.27 -6.40
N ILE A 677 31.37 27.95 -6.51
CA ILE A 677 30.13 27.25 -6.15
C ILE A 677 29.82 27.42 -4.66
N GLU A 678 30.80 27.23 -3.78
CA GLU A 678 30.63 27.37 -2.32
C GLU A 678 30.26 28.81 -1.90
N VAL A 679 30.87 29.83 -2.52
CA VAL A 679 30.52 31.23 -2.25
C VAL A 679 29.11 31.55 -2.77
N LEU A 680 28.73 31.01 -3.93
CA LEU A 680 27.40 31.22 -4.53
C LEU A 680 26.28 30.56 -3.72
N ALA A 681 26.53 29.36 -3.19
CA ALA A 681 25.56 28.55 -2.47
C ALA A 681 25.33 29.02 -1.02
N ASP A 682 24.28 28.50 -0.40
CA ASP A 682 24.11 28.59 1.05
C ASP A 682 25.19 27.74 1.74
N ARG A 683 25.68 28.21 2.89
CA ARG A 683 26.78 27.57 3.63
C ARG A 683 26.44 26.11 3.97
N GLY A 684 27.34 25.20 3.61
CA GLY A 684 27.19 23.77 3.88
C GLY A 684 26.09 23.07 3.06
N SER A 685 25.49 23.76 2.08
CA SER A 685 24.42 23.21 1.26
C SER A 685 24.91 22.47 0.02
N VAL A 686 26.17 22.57 -0.35
CA VAL A 686 26.71 21.92 -1.55
C VAL A 686 26.89 20.41 -1.30
N LEU A 687 26.38 19.61 -2.23
CA LEU A 687 26.61 18.18 -2.33
C LEU A 687 27.05 17.85 -3.76
N GLU A 688 28.36 17.74 -3.97
CA GLU A 688 28.94 17.36 -5.25
C GLU A 688 28.74 15.86 -5.51
N LEU A 689 28.15 15.53 -6.66
CA LEU A 689 27.91 14.16 -7.08
C LEU A 689 28.95 13.72 -8.12
N ARG A 690 29.40 12.47 -8.01
CA ARG A 690 30.37 11.82 -8.89
C ARG A 690 31.66 12.63 -9.06
N ARG A 691 32.19 13.17 -7.96
CA ARG A 691 33.37 14.05 -7.97
C ARG A 691 34.59 13.44 -8.69
N GLN A 692 34.78 12.13 -8.56
CA GLN A 692 35.93 11.42 -9.14
C GLN A 692 35.72 11.00 -10.62
N PHE A 693 34.48 11.01 -11.11
CA PHE A 693 34.15 10.66 -12.50
C PHE A 693 33.98 11.92 -13.34
N ALA A 694 34.69 11.96 -14.49
CA ALA A 694 34.73 13.11 -15.40
C ALA A 694 34.94 14.46 -14.68
N PRO A 695 36.09 14.67 -14.00
CA PRO A 695 36.33 15.84 -13.13
C PRO A 695 36.37 17.19 -13.87
N GLY A 696 36.37 17.17 -15.22
CA GLY A 696 36.18 18.34 -16.08
C GLY A 696 34.82 18.99 -15.98
N LEU A 697 33.81 18.27 -15.48
CA LEU A 697 32.47 18.80 -15.24
C LEU A 697 32.00 18.47 -13.83
N VAL A 698 31.69 19.51 -13.06
CA VAL A 698 31.11 19.40 -11.71
C VAL A 698 29.60 19.29 -11.84
N THR A 699 29.00 18.35 -11.12
CA THR A 699 27.54 18.22 -10.93
C THR A 699 27.26 18.24 -9.43
N ALA A 700 26.38 19.10 -8.96
CA ALA A 700 26.11 19.24 -7.52
C ALA A 700 24.66 19.62 -7.25
N LEU A 701 24.11 19.14 -6.14
CA LEU A 701 22.90 19.72 -5.55
C LEU A 701 23.32 20.79 -4.53
N LEU A 702 22.63 21.93 -4.52
CA LEU A 702 22.92 23.02 -3.59
C LEU A 702 21.65 23.79 -3.22
N ARG A 703 21.77 24.76 -2.32
CA ARG A 703 20.68 25.70 -2.01
C ARG A 703 21.06 27.15 -2.21
N ILE A 704 20.07 27.95 -2.56
CA ILE A 704 20.12 29.42 -2.58
C ILE A 704 18.87 29.93 -1.87
N GLU A 705 19.07 30.57 -0.73
CA GLU A 705 17.98 31.03 0.16
C GLU A 705 17.03 29.90 0.55
N GLY A 706 17.62 28.75 0.92
CA GLY A 706 16.90 27.56 1.31
C GLY A 706 16.27 26.79 0.16
N ARG A 707 16.22 27.31 -1.07
CA ARG A 707 15.63 26.63 -2.24
C ARG A 707 16.65 25.73 -2.93
N ALA A 708 16.27 24.51 -3.28
CA ALA A 708 17.16 23.54 -3.93
C ALA A 708 17.40 23.86 -5.41
N PHE A 709 18.64 23.72 -5.85
CA PHE A 709 19.06 23.82 -7.26
C PHE A 709 20.01 22.68 -7.61
N GLY A 710 19.91 22.20 -8.84
CA GLY A 710 20.93 21.40 -9.49
C GLY A 710 21.93 22.33 -10.15
N LEU A 711 23.22 22.02 -10.04
CA LEU A 711 24.29 22.81 -10.64
C LEU A 711 25.15 21.94 -11.54
N ILE A 712 25.42 22.43 -12.75
CA ILE A 712 26.49 21.94 -13.62
C ILE A 712 27.52 23.04 -13.82
N ALA A 713 28.81 22.71 -13.77
CA ALA A 713 29.87 23.69 -13.97
C ALA A 713 31.10 23.11 -14.65
N ASN A 714 31.69 23.85 -15.59
CA ASN A 714 32.97 23.46 -16.17
C ASN A 714 34.11 23.69 -15.17
N ASN A 715 35.05 22.75 -15.10
CA ASN A 715 36.24 22.87 -14.27
C ASN A 715 37.44 23.32 -15.13
N PRO A 716 37.82 24.60 -15.13
CA PRO A 716 38.93 25.10 -15.95
C PRO A 716 40.30 24.55 -15.53
N GLY A 717 40.42 23.98 -14.33
CA GLY A 717 41.63 23.26 -13.88
C GLY A 717 41.85 21.93 -14.60
N HIS A 718 40.85 21.42 -15.31
CA HIS A 718 40.91 20.17 -16.07
C HIS A 718 40.70 20.45 -17.56
N LEU A 719 41.75 20.24 -18.37
CA LEU A 719 41.72 20.46 -19.82
C LEU A 719 41.18 21.85 -20.23
N GLY A 720 41.38 22.86 -19.37
CA GLY A 720 40.91 24.23 -19.61
C GLY A 720 39.39 24.41 -19.61
N GLY A 721 38.63 23.42 -19.12
CA GLY A 721 37.17 23.42 -19.08
C GLY A 721 36.50 22.68 -20.24
N ALA A 722 37.28 21.97 -21.07
CA ALA A 722 36.75 21.21 -22.20
C ALA A 722 35.85 20.06 -21.74
N ILE A 723 34.79 19.78 -22.50
CA ILE A 723 33.80 18.74 -22.18
C ILE A 723 34.19 17.45 -22.91
N GLU A 724 34.56 16.43 -22.15
CA GLU A 724 34.91 15.09 -22.64
C GLU A 724 33.67 14.19 -22.80
N ALA A 725 33.83 13.02 -23.45
CA ALA A 725 32.75 12.05 -23.64
C ALA A 725 32.05 11.69 -22.32
N ALA A 726 32.80 11.24 -21.31
CA ALA A 726 32.24 10.88 -20.00
C ALA A 726 31.56 12.05 -19.27
N ALA A 727 32.01 13.29 -19.50
CA ALA A 727 31.36 14.48 -18.96
C ALA A 727 29.98 14.72 -19.60
N GLY A 728 29.81 14.37 -20.87
CA GLY A 728 28.53 14.40 -21.56
C GLY A 728 27.50 13.45 -20.94
N ASP A 729 27.91 12.23 -20.58
CA ASP A 729 27.05 11.27 -19.87
C ASP A 729 26.68 11.77 -18.48
N LYS A 730 27.68 12.22 -17.71
CA LYS A 730 27.49 12.77 -16.36
C LYS A 730 26.51 13.94 -16.36
N ALA A 731 26.66 14.88 -17.31
CA ALA A 731 25.76 16.01 -17.48
C ALA A 731 24.34 15.56 -17.83
N ALA A 732 24.22 14.70 -18.84
CA ALA A 732 22.94 14.20 -19.32
C ALA A 732 22.16 13.56 -18.16
N ARG A 733 22.75 12.60 -17.45
CA ARG A 733 22.13 11.95 -16.29
C ARG A 733 21.70 12.95 -15.23
N PHE A 734 22.58 13.89 -14.86
CA PHE A 734 22.26 14.87 -13.82
C PHE A 734 21.10 15.80 -14.21
N MET A 735 21.00 16.19 -15.49
CA MET A 735 19.85 16.93 -16.01
C MET A 735 18.55 16.12 -15.90
N GLN A 736 18.60 14.81 -16.19
CA GLN A 736 17.44 13.93 -16.05
C GLN A 736 16.99 13.77 -14.60
N LEU A 737 17.93 13.65 -13.66
CA LEU A 737 17.66 13.61 -12.23
C LEU A 737 16.94 14.87 -11.76
N CYS A 738 17.49 16.03 -12.11
CA CYS A 738 16.90 17.32 -11.74
C CYS A 738 15.49 17.48 -12.31
N ASP A 739 15.30 17.14 -13.59
CA ASP A 739 13.99 17.23 -14.22
C ASP A 739 12.97 16.26 -13.60
N ALA A 740 13.36 15.01 -13.32
CA ALA A 740 12.49 14.00 -12.72
C ALA A 740 11.89 14.43 -11.37
N PHE A 741 12.58 15.30 -10.63
CA PHE A 741 12.17 15.76 -9.30
C PHE A 741 11.98 17.28 -9.20
N ASP A 742 11.76 17.95 -10.34
CA ASP A 742 11.48 19.39 -10.42
C ASP A 742 12.51 20.31 -9.76
N ILE A 743 13.78 19.90 -9.80
CA ILE A 743 14.89 20.72 -9.33
C ILE A 743 15.34 21.65 -10.48
N PRO A 744 15.29 22.98 -10.32
CA PRO A 744 15.80 23.91 -11.33
C PRO A 744 17.32 23.78 -11.49
N ILE A 745 17.82 24.03 -12.71
CA ILE A 745 19.23 23.82 -13.05
C ILE A 745 19.95 25.16 -13.27
N VAL A 746 21.11 25.31 -12.65
CA VAL A 746 22.06 26.39 -12.88
C VAL A 746 23.29 25.86 -13.61
N SER A 747 23.63 26.47 -14.73
CA SER A 747 24.80 26.14 -15.52
C SER A 747 25.85 27.24 -15.41
N LEU A 748 26.98 26.93 -14.76
CA LEU A 748 28.14 27.81 -14.71
C LEU A 748 29.10 27.46 -15.85
N CYS A 749 29.03 28.25 -16.92
CA CYS A 749 29.74 27.98 -18.17
C CYS A 749 31.13 28.63 -18.17
N ASP A 750 32.17 27.81 -18.33
CA ASP A 750 33.56 28.23 -18.59
C ASP A 750 34.25 27.14 -19.42
N THR A 751 33.84 27.01 -20.68
CA THR A 751 34.29 25.94 -21.57
C THR A 751 34.84 26.48 -22.89
N PRO A 752 35.97 25.92 -23.38
CA PRO A 752 36.45 26.18 -24.73
C PRO A 752 35.70 25.38 -25.81
N GLY A 753 34.75 24.52 -25.43
CA GLY A 753 34.02 23.63 -26.30
C GLY A 753 34.14 22.16 -25.89
N PHE A 754 33.71 21.27 -26.77
CA PHE A 754 33.96 19.84 -26.60
C PHE A 754 35.45 19.53 -26.76
N MET A 755 35.90 18.46 -26.10
CA MET A 755 37.21 17.89 -26.37
C MET A 755 37.23 17.35 -27.79
N VAL A 756 38.24 17.74 -28.56
CA VAL A 756 38.39 17.37 -29.97
C VAL A 756 39.71 16.62 -30.20
N GLY A 757 39.74 15.79 -31.23
CA GLY A 757 40.94 15.13 -31.70
C GLY A 757 40.76 13.61 -31.83
N PRO A 758 41.63 12.91 -32.58
CA PRO A 758 41.43 11.51 -32.92
C PRO A 758 41.25 10.59 -31.70
N GLU A 759 41.95 10.85 -30.60
CA GLU A 759 41.81 10.04 -29.38
C GLU A 759 40.47 10.27 -28.66
N ALA A 760 39.96 11.49 -28.66
CA ALA A 760 38.63 11.78 -28.12
C ALA A 760 37.55 11.06 -28.93
N GLU A 761 37.67 11.03 -30.26
CA GLU A 761 36.68 10.38 -31.12
C GLU A 761 36.62 8.86 -30.94
N LYS A 762 37.72 8.20 -30.53
CA LYS A 762 37.72 6.76 -30.19
C LYS A 762 36.78 6.41 -29.02
N GLN A 763 36.47 7.39 -28.17
CA GLN A 763 35.55 7.23 -27.04
C GLN A 763 34.08 7.45 -27.45
N ALA A 764 33.78 7.52 -28.75
CA ALA A 764 32.45 7.85 -29.27
C ALA A 764 31.93 9.23 -28.80
N THR A 765 32.85 10.21 -28.65
CA THR A 765 32.56 11.57 -28.15
C THR A 765 31.31 12.17 -28.78
N VAL A 766 31.13 12.05 -30.10
CA VAL A 766 29.94 12.49 -30.83
C VAL A 766 28.63 12.09 -30.14
N ARG A 767 28.45 10.82 -29.76
CA ARG A 767 27.20 10.34 -29.15
C ARG A 767 27.08 10.81 -27.71
N HIS A 768 28.16 10.71 -26.93
CA HIS A 768 28.14 11.07 -25.52
C HIS A 768 27.84 12.54 -25.28
N VAL A 769 28.47 13.45 -26.03
CA VAL A 769 28.19 14.89 -25.89
C VAL A 769 26.85 15.28 -26.52
N SER A 770 26.39 14.56 -27.55
CA SER A 770 25.04 14.74 -28.12
C SER A 770 23.93 14.45 -27.09
N ARG A 771 24.16 13.57 -26.11
CA ARG A 771 23.20 13.29 -25.04
C ARG A 771 22.89 14.52 -24.20
N MET A 772 23.81 15.48 -24.07
CA MET A 772 23.55 16.75 -23.39
C MET A 772 22.45 17.53 -24.11
N PHE A 773 22.54 17.68 -25.44
CA PHE A 773 21.54 18.39 -26.23
C PHE A 773 20.16 17.73 -26.16
N VAL A 774 20.10 16.41 -26.33
CA VAL A 774 18.84 15.67 -26.29
C VAL A 774 18.21 15.71 -24.90
N SER A 775 19.01 15.57 -23.85
CA SER A 775 18.52 15.66 -22.47
C SER A 775 18.03 17.07 -22.16
N ALA A 776 18.81 18.09 -22.50
CA ALA A 776 18.46 19.49 -22.28
C ALA A 776 17.17 19.90 -23.02
N ALA A 777 17.01 19.49 -24.27
CA ALA A 777 15.82 19.78 -25.08
C ALA A 777 14.54 19.12 -24.53
N SER A 778 14.67 18.10 -23.68
CA SER A 778 13.54 17.43 -23.02
C SER A 778 13.20 17.99 -21.64
N LEU A 779 13.99 18.93 -21.13
CA LEU A 779 13.77 19.51 -19.81
C LEU A 779 12.54 20.39 -19.79
N THR A 780 11.84 20.37 -18.67
CA THR A 780 10.73 21.30 -18.40
C THR A 780 10.92 22.06 -17.08
N VAL A 781 11.99 21.75 -16.35
CA VAL A 781 12.46 22.58 -15.23
C VAL A 781 13.12 23.85 -15.73
N PRO A 782 13.10 24.95 -14.96
CA PRO A 782 13.84 26.16 -15.29
C PRO A 782 15.33 25.86 -15.41
N PHE A 783 15.93 26.34 -16.49
CA PHE A 783 17.36 26.23 -16.76
C PHE A 783 17.96 27.63 -16.84
N PHE A 784 19.03 27.89 -16.11
CA PHE A 784 19.71 29.17 -16.03
C PHE A 784 21.15 29.02 -16.48
N THR A 785 21.71 29.99 -17.21
CA THR A 785 23.12 29.97 -17.59
C THR A 785 23.83 31.23 -17.15
N VAL A 786 24.98 31.05 -16.50
CA VAL A 786 25.90 32.11 -16.08
C VAL A 786 27.26 31.79 -16.68
N VAL A 787 27.69 32.59 -17.65
CA VAL A 787 29.00 32.42 -18.28
C VAL A 787 30.04 33.15 -17.44
N LEU A 788 30.94 32.39 -16.82
CA LEU A 788 31.96 32.92 -15.91
C LEU A 788 33.13 33.52 -16.69
N ARG A 789 33.58 32.83 -17.75
CA ARG A 789 34.67 33.28 -18.61
C ARG A 789 34.51 32.76 -20.04
N LYS A 790 34.81 31.51 -20.35
CA LYS A 790 34.79 31.03 -21.76
C LYS A 790 33.40 30.50 -22.15
N GLY A 791 32.86 31.03 -23.24
CA GLY A 791 31.64 30.52 -23.88
C GLY A 791 31.88 30.25 -25.36
N TYR A 792 32.58 29.17 -25.71
CA TYR A 792 32.92 28.86 -27.10
C TYR A 792 32.17 27.66 -27.70
N GLY A 793 31.72 27.85 -28.95
CA GLY A 793 31.22 26.81 -29.84
C GLY A 793 30.08 25.94 -29.27
N LEU A 794 29.96 24.74 -29.81
CA LEU A 794 28.90 23.79 -29.44
C LEU A 794 28.96 23.35 -27.97
N GLY A 795 30.15 23.32 -27.35
CA GLY A 795 30.27 22.95 -25.94
C GLY A 795 29.61 23.98 -25.02
N ALA A 796 29.79 25.27 -25.30
CA ALA A 796 29.09 26.32 -24.57
C ALA A 796 27.58 26.28 -24.83
N GLN A 797 27.16 26.03 -26.07
CA GLN A 797 25.74 25.83 -26.38
C GLN A 797 25.15 24.66 -25.60
N ALA A 798 25.85 23.53 -25.48
CA ALA A 798 25.38 22.39 -24.68
C ALA A 798 25.25 22.74 -23.18
N MET A 799 26.17 23.55 -22.64
CA MET A 799 26.05 24.08 -21.28
C MET A 799 24.87 25.05 -21.14
N ALA A 800 24.43 25.70 -22.21
CA ALA A 800 23.27 26.58 -22.26
C ALA A 800 22.02 25.87 -22.82
N ALA A 801 21.83 24.59 -22.51
CA ALA A 801 20.65 23.82 -22.96
C ALA A 801 20.42 23.78 -24.49
N GLY A 802 21.49 23.89 -25.28
CA GLY A 802 21.51 23.77 -26.74
C GLY A 802 21.60 25.09 -27.51
N SER A 803 21.26 26.22 -26.89
CA SER A 803 21.37 27.57 -27.47
C SER A 803 21.39 28.61 -26.36
N PHE A 804 22.06 29.75 -26.55
CA PHE A 804 22.07 30.82 -25.54
C PHE A 804 20.71 31.48 -25.32
N HIS A 805 19.72 31.20 -26.18
CA HIS A 805 18.32 31.63 -26.00
C HIS A 805 17.39 30.50 -25.51
N SER A 806 17.92 29.31 -25.20
CA SER A 806 17.13 28.20 -24.63
C SER A 806 16.90 28.32 -23.11
N PRO A 807 17.87 28.74 -22.28
CA PRO A 807 17.66 28.98 -20.86
C PRO A 807 16.62 30.08 -20.60
N LEU A 808 16.06 30.14 -19.38
CA LEU A 808 15.23 31.27 -18.98
C LEU A 808 16.00 32.60 -19.06
N PHE A 809 17.29 32.53 -18.73
CA PHE A 809 18.24 33.57 -19.09
C PHE A 809 19.64 32.98 -19.29
N THR A 810 20.42 33.64 -20.14
CA THR A 810 21.86 33.48 -20.29
C THR A 810 22.52 34.81 -19.98
N VAL A 811 23.15 34.90 -18.80
CA VAL A 811 23.92 36.07 -18.37
C VAL A 811 25.40 35.75 -18.33
N ALA A 812 26.23 36.79 -18.35
CA ALA A 812 27.68 36.66 -18.25
C ALA A 812 28.23 37.51 -17.12
N TRP A 813 29.30 37.04 -16.48
CA TRP A 813 30.17 37.89 -15.68
C TRP A 813 31.02 38.79 -16.59
N PRO A 814 31.61 39.89 -16.08
CA PRO A 814 32.39 40.82 -16.90
C PRO A 814 33.62 40.18 -17.57
N SER A 815 34.12 39.07 -16.99
CA SER A 815 35.21 38.24 -17.51
C SER A 815 34.82 37.37 -18.72
N GLY A 816 33.54 37.35 -19.11
CA GLY A 816 33.03 36.54 -20.23
C GLY A 816 33.70 36.88 -21.57
N GLU A 817 34.09 35.85 -22.31
CA GLU A 817 34.61 35.87 -23.67
C GLU A 817 33.95 34.78 -24.53
N PHE A 818 33.56 35.16 -25.75
CA PHE A 818 32.67 34.42 -26.64
C PHE A 818 33.23 34.31 -28.06
N GLY A 819 32.80 33.27 -28.77
CA GLY A 819 33.24 32.97 -30.12
C GLY A 819 32.81 31.59 -30.60
N ALA A 820 32.73 31.41 -31.93
CA ALA A 820 32.37 30.12 -32.52
C ALA A 820 33.40 29.00 -32.22
N MET A 821 34.66 29.38 -31.99
CA MET A 821 35.75 28.54 -31.53
C MET A 821 36.72 29.39 -30.70
N GLY A 822 37.72 28.77 -30.07
CA GLY A 822 38.75 29.50 -29.33
C GLY A 822 39.43 30.57 -30.19
N LEU A 823 39.60 31.77 -29.63
CA LEU A 823 40.04 32.97 -30.36
C LEU A 823 41.38 32.79 -31.09
N GLU A 824 42.34 32.12 -30.45
CA GLU A 824 43.64 31.80 -31.04
C GLU A 824 43.50 30.87 -32.26
N GLY A 825 42.62 29.88 -32.17
CA GLY A 825 42.33 28.95 -33.26
C GLY A 825 41.65 29.66 -34.43
N ALA A 826 40.67 30.52 -34.14
CA ALA A 826 39.97 31.32 -35.14
C ALA A 826 40.94 32.21 -35.93
N VAL A 827 41.88 32.88 -35.25
CA VAL A 827 42.89 33.72 -35.91
C VAL A 827 43.84 32.89 -36.76
N ARG A 828 44.34 31.76 -36.24
CA ARG A 828 45.25 30.87 -36.99
C ARG A 828 44.62 30.33 -38.26
N LEU A 829 43.33 29.98 -38.22
CA LEU A 829 42.62 29.43 -39.37
C LEU A 829 42.20 30.53 -40.36
N GLY A 830 41.61 31.61 -39.85
CA GLY A 830 41.04 32.68 -40.66
C GLY A 830 42.07 33.59 -41.33
N PHE A 831 43.26 33.72 -40.74
CA PHE A 831 44.33 34.60 -41.23
C PHE A 831 45.63 33.85 -41.57
N ALA A 832 45.54 32.55 -41.89
CA ALA A 832 46.70 31.71 -42.16
C ALA A 832 47.59 32.26 -43.29
N LYS A 833 46.98 32.83 -44.33
CA LYS A 833 47.69 33.40 -45.48
C LYS A 833 48.39 34.70 -45.12
N GLU A 834 47.73 35.60 -44.39
CA GLU A 834 48.33 36.86 -43.94
C GLU A 834 49.48 36.62 -42.95
N LEU A 835 49.33 35.65 -42.04
CA LEU A 835 50.39 35.27 -41.10
C LEU A 835 51.58 34.61 -41.81
N ALA A 836 51.34 33.80 -42.84
CA ALA A 836 52.41 33.17 -43.63
C ALA A 836 53.14 34.15 -44.55
N ALA A 837 52.49 35.25 -44.94
CA ALA A 837 53.09 36.31 -45.77
C ALA A 837 54.10 37.18 -45.00
N GLU A 838 54.12 37.15 -43.67
CA GLU A 838 55.12 37.83 -42.85
C GLU A 838 56.30 36.89 -42.57
N GLU A 839 57.44 37.19 -43.19
CA GLU A 839 58.66 36.37 -43.12
C GLU A 839 59.44 36.56 -41.80
N ASP A 840 59.26 37.71 -41.14
CA ASP A 840 59.91 38.01 -39.85
C ASP A 840 59.16 37.34 -38.69
N PRO A 841 59.79 36.37 -37.98
CA PRO A 841 59.13 35.64 -36.89
C PRO A 841 58.62 36.54 -35.75
N GLN A 842 59.31 37.64 -35.45
CA GLN A 842 58.91 38.55 -34.37
C GLN A 842 57.71 39.41 -34.78
N ARG A 843 57.70 39.91 -36.02
CA ARG A 843 56.56 40.68 -36.56
C ARG A 843 55.34 39.80 -36.78
N ARG A 844 55.51 38.56 -37.22
CA ARG A 844 54.41 37.59 -37.34
C ARG A 844 53.77 37.28 -36.00
N GLU A 845 54.56 37.08 -34.95
CA GLU A 845 54.05 36.87 -33.59
C GLU A 845 53.33 38.12 -33.06
N ALA A 846 53.87 39.32 -33.31
CA ALA A 846 53.21 40.57 -32.94
C ALA A 846 51.87 40.78 -33.69
N LEU A 847 51.84 40.46 -34.99
CA LEU A 847 50.63 40.50 -35.82
C LEU A 847 49.58 39.51 -35.31
N PHE A 848 50.00 38.28 -35.02
CA PHE A 848 49.14 37.25 -34.44
C PHE A 848 48.52 37.72 -33.11
N ARG A 849 49.34 38.23 -32.18
CA ARG A 849 48.86 38.78 -30.90
C ARG A 849 47.89 39.93 -31.11
N GLY A 850 48.21 40.88 -31.99
CA GLY A 850 47.33 42.01 -32.29
C GLY A 850 45.98 41.59 -32.86
N MET A 851 45.94 40.56 -33.71
CA MET A 851 44.70 39.97 -34.22
C MET A 851 43.91 39.24 -33.12
N VAL A 852 44.58 38.49 -32.24
CA VAL A 852 43.94 37.84 -31.09
C VAL A 852 43.37 38.86 -30.11
N ASP A 853 44.08 39.95 -29.82
CA ASP A 853 43.60 41.04 -28.95
C ASP A 853 42.39 41.76 -29.55
N LYS A 854 42.35 41.90 -30.89
CA LYS A 854 41.18 42.42 -31.60
C LYS A 854 40.00 41.44 -31.51
N ALA A 855 40.23 40.15 -31.77
CA ALA A 855 39.20 39.12 -31.64
C ALA A 855 38.64 39.05 -30.21
N TYR A 856 39.51 39.15 -29.20
CA TYR A 856 39.12 39.22 -27.80
C TYR A 856 38.26 40.44 -27.50
N ARG A 857 38.65 41.65 -27.92
CA ARG A 857 37.82 42.86 -27.76
C ARG A 857 36.43 42.70 -28.35
N ASN A 858 36.32 42.06 -29.51
CA ASN A 858 35.04 41.78 -30.16
C ASN A 858 34.27 40.63 -29.47
N GLY A 859 34.95 39.68 -28.85
CA GLY A 859 34.35 38.55 -28.16
C GLY A 859 33.99 38.82 -26.69
N LYS A 860 34.28 40.00 -26.14
CA LYS A 860 33.96 40.33 -24.74
C LYS A 860 32.45 40.28 -24.48
N ALA A 861 32.07 39.90 -23.26
CA ALA A 861 30.69 39.86 -22.81
C ALA A 861 29.88 41.13 -23.10
N LEU A 862 30.45 42.32 -22.88
CA LEU A 862 29.77 43.59 -23.18
C LEU A 862 29.44 43.74 -24.66
N ASN A 863 30.34 43.28 -25.54
CA ASN A 863 30.10 43.33 -26.98
C ASN A 863 29.06 42.28 -27.39
N MET A 864 29.17 41.06 -26.87
CA MET A 864 28.18 39.98 -27.04
C MET A 864 26.75 40.43 -26.67
N ALA A 865 26.61 41.07 -25.51
CA ALA A 865 25.34 41.61 -25.03
C ALA A 865 24.80 42.75 -25.91
N SER A 866 25.68 43.56 -26.53
CA SER A 866 25.25 44.63 -27.44
C SER A 866 24.55 44.11 -28.71
N TYR A 867 24.76 42.82 -29.05
CA TYR A 867 24.08 42.13 -30.14
C TYR A 867 22.91 41.26 -29.68
N LEU A 868 22.55 41.29 -28.38
CA LEU A 868 21.51 40.44 -27.79
C LEU A 868 21.75 38.94 -27.96
N GLU A 869 23.01 38.53 -28.09
CA GLU A 869 23.37 37.10 -28.10
C GLU A 869 23.43 36.50 -26.69
N ILE A 870 23.39 37.35 -25.66
CA ILE A 870 23.15 37.03 -24.24
C ILE A 870 22.25 38.12 -23.64
N ASP A 871 21.58 37.82 -22.52
CA ASP A 871 20.55 38.70 -21.95
C ASP A 871 21.13 39.86 -21.15
N ALA A 872 22.23 39.63 -20.41
CA ALA A 872 22.89 40.66 -19.62
C ALA A 872 24.35 40.32 -19.30
N VAL A 873 25.14 41.36 -19.04
CA VAL A 873 26.41 41.26 -18.31
C VAL A 873 26.17 41.81 -16.91
N ILE A 874 26.37 40.97 -15.89
CA ILE A 874 25.97 41.27 -14.51
C ILE A 874 27.18 41.43 -13.60
N ASP A 875 27.01 42.12 -12.47
CA ASP A 875 27.97 42.03 -11.37
C ASP A 875 27.92 40.60 -10.79
N PRO A 876 29.06 39.90 -10.63
CA PRO A 876 29.09 38.57 -10.04
C PRO A 876 28.34 38.45 -8.71
N ALA A 877 28.34 39.51 -7.89
CA ALA A 877 27.64 39.54 -6.61
C ALA A 877 26.10 39.47 -6.72
N GLU A 878 25.53 39.79 -7.89
CA GLU A 878 24.09 39.76 -8.15
C GLU A 878 23.58 38.39 -8.63
N THR A 879 24.47 37.41 -8.84
CA THR A 879 24.13 36.10 -9.43
C THR A 879 22.99 35.41 -8.68
N ARG A 880 23.01 35.39 -7.33
CA ARG A 880 21.94 34.80 -6.51
C ARG A 880 20.59 35.47 -6.77
N ALA A 881 20.56 36.79 -6.81
CA ALA A 881 19.33 37.56 -7.01
C ALA A 881 18.74 37.32 -8.41
N TRP A 882 19.57 37.15 -9.43
CA TRP A 882 19.13 36.75 -10.77
C TRP A 882 18.48 35.38 -10.78
N LEU A 883 19.12 34.38 -10.15
CA LEU A 883 18.59 33.01 -10.07
C LEU A 883 17.24 32.96 -9.36
N LEU A 884 17.11 33.66 -8.23
CA LEU A 884 15.86 33.69 -7.46
C LEU A 884 14.72 34.41 -8.19
N ARG A 885 15.01 35.55 -8.84
CA ARG A 885 14.02 36.24 -9.68
C ARG A 885 13.60 35.39 -10.86
N GLY A 886 14.55 34.72 -11.52
CA GLY A 886 14.27 33.80 -12.62
C GLY A 886 13.38 32.64 -12.17
N LEU A 887 13.69 32.03 -11.02
CA LEU A 887 12.86 30.97 -10.45
C LEU A 887 11.45 31.47 -10.11
N ALA A 888 11.33 32.67 -9.55
CA ALA A 888 10.02 33.28 -9.24
C ALA A 888 9.17 33.52 -10.51
N VAL A 889 9.80 33.90 -11.62
CA VAL A 889 9.12 34.09 -12.91
C VAL A 889 8.64 32.76 -13.49
N ALA A 890 9.42 31.68 -13.34
CA ALA A 890 9.03 30.36 -13.82
C ALA A 890 7.85 29.76 -13.05
N GLY A 891 7.60 30.19 -11.81
CA GLY A 891 6.52 29.72 -10.96
C GLY A 891 6.79 28.38 -10.29
N GLU A 892 5.82 27.90 -9.51
CA GLU A 892 5.91 26.57 -8.88
C GLU A 892 5.49 25.47 -9.85
N PRO A 893 6.15 24.29 -9.81
CA PRO A 893 5.75 23.14 -10.60
C PRO A 893 4.31 22.71 -10.29
N ALA A 894 3.55 22.35 -11.31
CA ALA A 894 2.20 21.81 -11.11
C ALA A 894 2.26 20.45 -10.37
N PRO A 895 1.37 20.20 -9.40
CA PRO A 895 1.28 18.89 -8.73
C PRO A 895 1.03 17.77 -9.75
N ARG A 896 1.75 16.67 -9.62
CA ARG A 896 1.64 15.53 -10.56
C ARG A 896 1.24 14.23 -9.88
N ALA A 897 0.50 13.40 -10.62
CA ALA A 897 0.02 12.09 -10.18
C ALA A 897 0.91 10.91 -10.60
N GLY A 898 2.04 11.15 -11.27
CA GLY A 898 2.91 10.09 -11.77
C GLY A 898 4.33 10.56 -12.00
N ARG A 899 5.15 9.69 -12.59
CA ARG A 899 6.53 10.01 -12.98
C ARG A 899 6.56 11.05 -14.10
N LYS A 900 7.49 11.99 -14.02
CA LYS A 900 7.70 12.98 -15.09
C LYS A 900 8.47 12.40 -16.27
N ARG A 901 9.48 11.59 -15.95
CA ARG A 901 10.32 10.87 -16.90
C ARG A 901 10.10 9.37 -16.72
N PRO A 902 10.26 8.55 -17.77
CA PRO A 902 10.10 7.10 -17.65
C PRO A 902 11.03 6.49 -16.59
N PHE A 903 12.27 6.98 -16.54
CA PHE A 903 13.32 6.67 -15.58
C PHE A 903 14.39 7.78 -15.60
N VAL A 904 15.30 7.76 -14.63
CA VAL A 904 16.58 8.49 -14.67
C VAL A 904 17.64 7.49 -15.13
N ASP A 905 18.39 7.81 -16.18
CA ASP A 905 19.42 6.90 -16.69
C ASP A 905 20.42 6.51 -15.59
N THR A 906 20.75 5.23 -15.48
CA THR A 906 21.71 4.73 -14.49
C THR A 906 23.15 5.07 -14.88
N TRP A 907 23.40 5.34 -16.16
CA TRP A 907 24.71 5.70 -16.70
C TRP A 907 25.06 7.16 -16.48
#